data_AF-A0A349ML00-F1
#
_entry.id   AF-A0A349ML00-F1
#
_cell.length_a   1.000
_cell.length_b   1.000
_cell.length_c   1.000
_cell.angle_alpha   90.00
_cell.angle_beta   90.00
_cell.angle_gamma   90.00
#
_symmetry.space_group_name_H-M   'P 1'
#
loop_
_entity.id
_entity.type
_entity.pdbx_description
1 polymer ?
#
loop_
_entity_poly.entity_id
_entity_poly.type
_entity_poly.pdbx_seq_one_letter_code
_entity_poly.pdbx_strand_id
1 'polypeptide(L)'
;MDDSDRTTTQEKRQSLSLKSLYLDPNNYRFRDAEAYTPVDGEFTASDVQRRTNALILGKNNELVKDLIDSFKKNGFLPVDQIQVRKISDNKFLVIEGNRRVACLKLLQTQYDEKGYDLGALDPDIFSKLPVIYYKNADATHHLILMGLKHISGNKKWPAINQAELVRTLYFTHGVKGDDVCRSIGISRQEFNATLSTMALIDLYRESDYGDQFRSEQYSLFREVVRKPTLRTWLGWSDTERKVGHSENLKRLFSWLSADDMDEEDEPEDHVIGQGQKREAVLVKVSHIRELATIIEDENALSNLDTTRNLSEATLSSEALGKNKVQNAISLIGQEINQIFNNVHLVTDSDRSSIEVLSKKMSGVLEAGRFQEVSASSRNTYLMQPDHAVFFEKVTIERFRRLNKLSLDRFSQINLFAGINNSGKTTILEAIKILCSLNSPKDLIDLVRRRAKTPSEKVDMNWFVEQIPEIELSGVFSGNNISLRLKSESAEVDDETFYLQSAVFDVCYGEEWSSQTHFFEKYPPRTEGKIVSLCPSVFSSPFSGFDPELLATCHSASLKEGSKQTIIDFIKKNFDYGVVNIELDKYGRFTVVHDIISPNPDLTKFGEGLQRVFNLGLLFAAAKGGVVIIDELENAIHASILPELVRMIHQLAIQFNVQVFLSSHSKECIDAFINNKQMVGDLSTFALVEKDGVIEAVHFSGEKMARLVELIDFDIRGGKID
;
A
#
# COMPACT_ATOMS: atom_id res chain seq x y z
N MET A 1 25.59 76.71 7.15
CA MET A 1 26.54 77.23 6.16
C MET A 1 27.63 76.18 6.05
N ASP A 2 27.66 75.27 5.08
CA ASP A 2 27.05 75.29 3.76
C ASP A 2 26.39 73.95 3.41
N ASP A 3 25.24 74.08 2.77
CA ASP A 3 24.46 73.04 2.14
C ASP A 3 24.76 73.14 0.64
N SER A 4 25.75 72.40 0.16
CA SER A 4 26.08 72.32 -1.28
C SER A 4 26.92 71.08 -1.59
N ASP A 5 26.26 69.95 -1.84
CA ASP A 5 26.44 69.10 -3.04
C ASP A 5 25.79 67.73 -2.82
N ARG A 6 24.47 67.68 -2.98
CA ARG A 6 23.76 66.46 -3.40
C ARG A 6 22.88 66.82 -4.59
N THR A 7 23.50 66.91 -5.76
CA THR A 7 22.81 66.96 -7.04
C THR A 7 22.00 65.68 -7.20
N THR A 8 20.73 65.75 -6.81
CA THR A 8 19.74 64.70 -7.06
C THR A 8 19.36 64.80 -8.53
N THR A 9 19.90 63.91 -9.36
CA THR A 9 19.66 63.85 -10.80
C THR A 9 18.17 63.59 -11.06
N GLN A 10 17.41 64.63 -11.40
CA GLN A 10 16.00 64.48 -11.79
C GLN A 10 15.89 63.65 -13.10
N GLU A 11 15.35 62.44 -13.00
CA GLU A 11 14.95 61.63 -14.14
C GLU A 11 13.81 62.33 -14.91
N LYS A 12 14.13 62.86 -16.10
CA LYS A 12 13.16 63.58 -16.93
C LYS A 12 12.25 62.56 -17.64
N ARG A 13 11.02 62.37 -17.15
CA ARG A 13 9.97 61.63 -17.86
C ARG A 13 9.64 62.35 -19.16
N GLN A 14 9.69 61.63 -20.29
CA GLN A 14 9.32 62.16 -21.60
C GLN A 14 8.44 61.14 -22.33
N SER A 15 7.61 61.62 -23.25
CA SER A 15 6.79 60.76 -24.10
C SER A 15 7.44 60.64 -25.48
N LEU A 16 7.64 59.42 -25.95
CA LEU A 16 8.21 59.10 -27.26
C LEU A 16 7.26 58.27 -28.11
N SER A 17 7.34 58.41 -29.43
CA SER A 17 6.63 57.53 -30.35
C SER A 17 7.25 56.15 -30.38
N LEU A 18 6.45 55.08 -30.44
CA LEU A 18 6.93 53.70 -30.60
C LEU A 18 7.86 53.52 -31.80
N LYS A 19 7.65 54.29 -32.88
CA LYS A 19 8.50 54.25 -34.09
C LYS A 19 9.94 54.69 -33.82
N SER A 20 10.17 55.51 -32.79
CA SER A 20 11.50 55.98 -32.39
C SER A 20 12.24 55.00 -31.46
N LEU A 21 11.56 53.95 -30.98
CA LEU A 21 12.11 52.97 -30.04
C LEU A 21 12.60 51.72 -30.78
N TYR A 22 13.82 51.30 -30.49
CA TYR A 22 14.45 50.10 -31.04
C TYR A 22 14.67 49.10 -29.92
N LEU A 23 14.28 47.84 -30.15
CA LEU A 23 14.48 46.74 -29.20
C LEU A 23 15.98 46.47 -29.07
N ASP A 24 16.45 46.14 -27.87
CA ASP A 24 17.84 45.76 -27.63
C ASP A 24 18.07 44.31 -28.06
N PRO A 25 18.85 44.05 -29.14
CA PRO A 25 19.12 42.71 -29.61
C PRO A 25 20.03 41.92 -28.67
N ASN A 26 20.77 42.55 -27.76
CA ASN A 26 21.72 41.87 -26.87
C ASN A 26 21.14 41.64 -25.46
N ASN A 27 19.81 41.76 -25.31
CA ASN A 27 19.14 41.61 -24.03
C ASN A 27 19.30 40.19 -23.48
N TYR A 28 19.69 40.08 -22.22
CA TYR A 28 19.94 38.79 -21.57
C TYR A 28 18.72 37.89 -21.51
N ARG A 29 17.50 38.40 -21.66
CA ARG A 29 16.28 37.59 -21.53
C ARG A 29 16.21 36.39 -22.48
N PHE A 30 16.79 36.49 -23.67
CA PHE A 30 16.65 35.51 -24.74
C PHE A 30 18.00 35.04 -25.31
N ARG A 31 19.11 35.26 -24.57
CA ARG A 31 20.45 34.83 -25.01
C ARG A 31 20.61 33.31 -25.09
N ASP A 32 19.74 32.60 -24.40
CA ASP A 32 19.62 31.15 -24.36
C ASP A 32 18.83 30.57 -25.54
N ALA A 33 18.24 31.41 -26.39
CA ALA A 33 17.52 30.96 -27.58
C ALA A 33 18.49 30.54 -28.69
N GLU A 34 18.23 29.40 -29.33
CA GLU A 34 19.08 28.83 -30.41
C GLU A 34 19.33 29.81 -31.57
N ALA A 35 18.33 30.62 -31.93
CA ALA A 35 18.43 31.60 -33.01
C ALA A 35 19.09 32.94 -32.60
N TYR A 36 19.56 33.06 -31.35
CA TYR A 36 20.22 34.27 -30.87
C TYR A 36 21.62 34.42 -31.47
N THR A 37 21.93 35.63 -31.91
CA THR A 37 23.28 36.02 -32.35
C THR A 37 23.59 37.42 -31.83
N PRO A 38 24.75 37.62 -31.17
CA PRO A 38 25.18 38.94 -30.70
C PRO A 38 25.25 39.96 -31.84
N VAL A 39 24.97 41.22 -31.53
CA VAL A 39 25.01 42.34 -32.50
C VAL A 39 25.95 43.43 -32.00
N ASP A 40 26.91 43.83 -32.84
CA ASP A 40 27.82 44.93 -32.55
C ASP A 40 27.37 46.21 -33.26
N GLY A 41 26.92 47.21 -32.49
CA GLY A 41 26.73 48.60 -32.94
C GLY A 41 25.51 48.91 -33.84
N GLU A 42 25.12 48.02 -34.75
CA GLU A 42 24.03 48.26 -35.72
C GLU A 42 22.63 47.85 -35.23
N PHE A 43 22.20 48.39 -34.09
CA PHE A 43 20.93 48.00 -33.46
C PHE A 43 19.67 48.39 -34.24
N THR A 44 19.78 49.31 -35.21
CA THR A 44 18.61 49.87 -35.92
C THR A 44 18.27 49.18 -37.24
N ALA A 45 19.08 48.21 -37.67
CA ALA A 45 18.86 47.47 -38.91
C ALA A 45 17.54 46.69 -38.87
N SER A 46 16.81 46.66 -40.00
CA SER A 46 15.43 46.14 -40.04
C SER A 46 15.34 44.64 -39.83
N ASP A 47 16.34 43.90 -40.32
CA ASP A 47 16.53 42.47 -40.11
C ASP A 47 16.85 42.15 -38.65
N VAL A 48 17.76 42.92 -38.02
CA VAL A 48 18.08 42.81 -36.60
C VAL A 48 16.83 43.03 -35.75
N GLN A 49 16.07 44.10 -35.98
CA GLN A 49 14.85 44.38 -35.24
C GLN A 49 13.77 43.31 -35.46
N ARG A 50 13.63 42.77 -36.68
CA ARG A 50 12.69 41.68 -36.97
C ARG A 50 13.05 40.42 -36.18
N ARG A 51 14.34 40.05 -36.18
CA ARG A 51 14.86 38.90 -35.42
C ARG A 51 14.67 39.08 -33.93
N THR A 52 15.06 40.22 -33.38
CA THR A 52 14.89 40.54 -31.95
C THR A 52 13.43 40.53 -31.54
N ASN A 53 12.52 41.06 -32.37
CA ASN A 53 11.10 41.01 -32.10
C ASN A 53 10.57 39.57 -32.09
N ALA A 54 10.99 38.72 -33.03
CA ALA A 54 10.61 37.31 -33.06
C ALA A 54 11.09 36.55 -31.81
N LEU A 55 12.32 36.81 -31.34
CA LEU A 55 12.86 36.23 -30.09
C LEU A 55 12.06 36.65 -28.85
N ILE A 56 11.61 37.91 -28.81
CA ILE A 56 10.85 38.44 -27.66
C ILE A 56 9.40 37.95 -27.65
N LEU A 57 8.76 37.85 -28.82
CA LEU A 57 7.36 37.45 -28.96
C LEU A 57 7.18 35.93 -28.87
N GLY A 58 8.13 35.15 -29.37
CA GLY A 58 8.01 33.69 -29.50
C GLY A 58 7.07 33.27 -30.63
N LYS A 59 6.88 31.95 -30.81
CA LYS A 59 5.97 31.44 -31.83
C LYS A 59 4.54 31.81 -31.45
N ASN A 60 3.76 32.31 -32.41
CA ASN A 60 2.38 32.77 -32.17
C ASN A 60 2.21 33.76 -31.01
N ASN A 61 3.25 34.55 -30.68
CA ASN A 61 3.27 35.53 -29.59
C ASN A 61 3.12 34.93 -28.17
N GLU A 62 3.44 33.65 -27.98
CA GLU A 62 3.27 32.93 -26.71
C GLU A 62 4.01 33.58 -25.53
N LEU A 63 5.17 34.21 -25.76
CA LEU A 63 6.02 34.79 -24.70
C LEU A 63 5.53 36.16 -24.19
N VAL A 64 4.49 36.73 -24.80
CA VAL A 64 3.90 38.02 -24.40
C VAL A 64 2.38 37.97 -24.24
N LYS A 65 1.77 36.78 -24.25
CA LYS A 65 0.31 36.63 -24.12
C LYS A 65 -0.24 37.27 -22.84
N ASP A 66 0.47 37.10 -21.73
CA ASP A 66 0.22 37.77 -20.44
C ASP A 66 0.14 39.30 -20.57
N LEU A 67 1.04 39.90 -21.35
CA LEU A 67 1.07 41.35 -21.57
C LEU A 67 -0.04 41.81 -22.51
N ILE A 68 -0.36 41.02 -23.54
CA ILE A 68 -1.49 41.29 -24.44
C ILE A 68 -2.78 41.35 -23.63
N ASP A 69 -3.04 40.33 -22.81
CA ASP A 69 -4.24 40.25 -21.97
C ASP A 69 -4.29 41.40 -20.95
N SER A 70 -3.15 41.71 -20.32
CA SER A 70 -3.05 42.80 -19.35
C SER A 70 -3.31 44.17 -19.98
N PHE A 71 -2.72 44.47 -21.14
CA PHE A 71 -2.94 45.73 -21.85
C PHE A 71 -4.38 45.86 -22.32
N LYS A 72 -4.98 44.79 -22.86
CA LYS A 72 -6.40 44.80 -23.26
C LYS A 72 -7.34 45.02 -22.10
N LYS A 73 -7.06 44.44 -20.93
CA LYS A 73 -7.94 44.53 -19.77
C LYS A 73 -7.80 45.85 -19.00
N ASN A 74 -6.56 46.32 -18.81
CA ASN A 74 -6.26 47.41 -17.88
C ASN A 74 -5.69 48.67 -18.55
N GLY A 75 -5.44 48.63 -19.87
CA GLY A 75 -4.66 49.66 -20.55
C GLY A 75 -3.19 49.67 -20.14
N PHE A 76 -2.47 50.73 -20.50
CA PHE A 76 -1.06 50.88 -20.13
C PHE A 76 -0.92 51.42 -18.70
N LEU A 77 -0.41 50.58 -17.78
CA LEU A 77 -0.14 50.98 -16.40
C LEU A 77 1.33 51.44 -16.23
N PRO A 78 1.60 52.68 -15.75
CA PRO A 78 2.95 53.23 -15.61
C PRO A 78 3.67 52.78 -14.32
N VAL A 79 3.57 51.50 -13.97
CA VAL A 79 4.14 50.94 -12.72
C VAL A 79 5.64 50.63 -12.89
N ASP A 80 5.99 49.82 -13.90
CA ASP A 80 7.39 49.58 -14.27
C ASP A 80 7.79 50.60 -15.34
N GLN A 81 8.67 51.56 -15.11
CA GLN A 81 8.98 52.54 -16.17
C GLN A 81 9.84 51.93 -17.29
N ILE A 82 9.55 52.28 -18.56
CA ILE A 82 10.36 51.88 -19.72
C ILE A 82 11.57 52.80 -19.79
N GLN A 83 12.78 52.23 -19.81
CA GLN A 83 14.02 53.01 -19.83
C GLN A 83 14.68 52.91 -21.19
N VAL A 84 15.17 54.04 -21.67
CA VAL A 84 15.76 54.15 -23.01
C VAL A 84 17.08 54.92 -22.99
N ARG A 85 17.98 54.57 -23.92
CA ARG A 85 19.23 55.28 -24.19
C ARG A 85 19.18 55.87 -25.59
N LYS A 86 19.58 57.13 -25.75
CA LYS A 86 19.66 57.78 -27.06
C LYS A 86 20.79 57.15 -27.90
N ILE A 87 20.48 56.72 -29.12
CA ILE A 87 21.45 56.23 -30.11
C ILE A 87 21.86 57.40 -31.01
N SER A 88 20.86 58.06 -31.62
CA SER A 88 21.01 59.23 -32.48
C SER A 88 19.75 60.09 -32.41
N ASP A 89 19.67 61.18 -33.17
CA ASP A 89 18.49 62.04 -33.17
C ASP A 89 17.22 61.26 -33.55
N ASN A 90 16.21 61.34 -32.68
CA ASN A 90 14.94 60.61 -32.78
C ASN A 90 15.04 59.07 -32.82
N LYS A 91 16.17 58.47 -32.39
CA LYS A 91 16.32 57.02 -32.25
C LYS A 91 16.80 56.63 -30.84
N PHE A 92 16.07 55.74 -30.18
CA PHE A 92 16.32 55.34 -28.80
C PHE A 92 16.34 53.82 -28.67
N LEU A 93 17.34 53.29 -27.98
CA LEU A 93 17.45 51.87 -27.64
C LEU A 93 16.66 51.59 -26.36
N VAL A 94 15.86 50.53 -26.35
CA VAL A 94 15.12 50.08 -25.17
C VAL A 94 16.04 49.27 -24.27
N ILE A 95 16.41 49.88 -23.16
CA ILE A 95 17.32 49.32 -22.15
C ILE A 95 16.55 48.43 -21.18
N GLU A 96 15.36 48.87 -20.78
CA GLU A 96 14.46 48.14 -19.89
C GLU A 96 13.03 48.23 -20.42
N GLY A 97 12.33 47.10 -20.47
CA GLY A 97 10.96 47.02 -21.00
C GLY A 97 10.84 46.52 -22.44
N ASN A 98 11.86 45.82 -22.97
CA ASN A 98 11.86 45.22 -24.31
C ASN A 98 10.56 44.44 -24.65
N ARG A 99 10.07 43.58 -23.75
CA ARG A 99 8.80 42.86 -23.93
C ARG A 99 7.58 43.76 -24.08
N ARG A 100 7.53 44.86 -23.36
CA ARG A 100 6.38 45.79 -23.39
C ARG A 100 6.40 46.61 -24.66
N VAL A 101 7.57 47.09 -25.07
CA VAL A 101 7.71 47.78 -26.36
C VAL A 101 7.41 46.85 -27.53
N ALA A 102 7.90 45.61 -27.51
CA ALA A 102 7.61 44.60 -28.54
C ALA A 102 6.11 44.27 -28.62
N CYS A 103 5.46 44.05 -27.46
CA CYS A 103 4.02 43.80 -27.39
C CYS A 103 3.20 45.00 -27.88
N LEU A 104 3.56 46.23 -27.50
CA LEU A 104 2.89 47.44 -28.00
C LEU A 104 3.07 47.63 -29.51
N LYS A 105 4.27 47.34 -30.05
CA LYS A 105 4.51 47.33 -31.50
C LYS A 105 3.65 46.30 -32.23
N LEU A 106 3.52 45.09 -31.68
CA LEU A 106 2.64 44.05 -32.21
C LEU A 106 1.17 44.52 -32.23
N LEU A 107 0.67 45.07 -31.12
CA LEU A 107 -0.69 45.58 -31.02
C LEU A 107 -0.94 46.76 -31.97
N GLN A 108 0.03 47.65 -32.15
CA GLN A 108 -0.03 48.72 -33.13
C GLN A 108 -0.18 48.16 -34.55
N THR A 109 0.66 47.21 -34.96
CA THR A 109 0.57 46.58 -36.28
C THR A 109 -0.79 45.89 -36.49
N GLN A 110 -1.30 45.17 -35.49
CA GLN A 110 -2.60 44.51 -35.59
C GLN A 110 -3.77 45.50 -35.67
N TYR A 111 -3.69 46.60 -34.92
CA TYR A 111 -4.67 47.69 -34.97
C TYR A 111 -4.69 48.35 -36.36
N ASP A 112 -3.51 48.70 -36.89
CA ASP A 112 -3.35 49.38 -38.18
C ASP A 112 -3.74 48.49 -39.38
N GLU A 113 -3.48 47.16 -39.33
CA GLU A 113 -3.70 46.25 -40.47
C GLU A 113 -5.05 45.51 -40.44
N LYS A 114 -5.66 45.30 -39.27
CA LYS A 114 -6.83 44.40 -39.12
C LYS A 114 -7.97 44.96 -38.28
N GLY A 115 -7.95 46.24 -37.89
CA GLY A 115 -8.97 46.83 -37.01
C GLY A 115 -9.10 46.09 -35.68
N TYR A 116 -7.97 45.57 -35.18
CA TYR A 116 -7.91 44.70 -34.02
C TYR A 116 -8.38 45.40 -32.75
N ASP A 117 -9.26 44.76 -31.98
CA ASP A 117 -9.78 45.31 -30.73
C ASP A 117 -8.68 45.41 -29.64
N LEU A 118 -8.39 46.65 -29.25
CA LEU A 118 -7.42 47.02 -28.22
C LEU A 118 -7.99 46.94 -26.79
N GLY A 119 -9.29 46.72 -26.62
CA GLY A 119 -9.96 46.72 -25.33
C GLY A 119 -9.80 48.08 -24.63
N ALA A 120 -9.26 48.07 -23.41
CA ALA A 120 -9.02 49.25 -22.59
C ALA A 120 -7.71 50.02 -22.92
N LEU A 121 -6.94 49.58 -23.92
CA LEU A 121 -5.69 50.25 -24.31
C LEU A 121 -5.96 51.45 -25.24
N ASP A 122 -5.63 52.65 -24.76
CA ASP A 122 -5.74 53.89 -25.53
C ASP A 122 -4.72 53.94 -26.70
N PRO A 123 -5.16 54.08 -27.98
CA PRO A 123 -4.27 54.19 -29.14
C PRO A 123 -3.23 55.32 -29.05
N ASP A 124 -3.48 56.38 -28.26
CA ASP A 124 -2.53 57.50 -28.09
C ASP A 124 -1.17 57.01 -27.55
N ILE A 125 -1.14 55.88 -26.84
CA ILE A 125 0.08 55.28 -26.30
C ILE A 125 1.11 54.95 -27.38
N PHE A 126 0.68 54.70 -28.62
CA PHE A 126 1.56 54.40 -29.73
C PHE A 126 2.37 55.62 -30.19
N SER A 127 1.82 56.81 -29.98
CA SER A 127 2.47 58.09 -30.32
C SER A 127 3.16 58.75 -29.12
N LYS A 128 2.69 58.50 -27.89
CA LYS A 128 3.12 59.16 -26.66
C LYS A 128 3.43 58.17 -25.53
N LEU A 129 4.31 57.20 -25.77
CA LEU A 129 4.72 56.24 -24.74
C LEU A 129 5.58 56.92 -23.67
N PRO A 130 5.22 56.88 -22.37
CA PRO A 130 6.04 57.43 -21.30
C PRO A 130 7.31 56.59 -21.10
N VAL A 131 8.47 57.23 -21.21
CA VAL A 131 9.78 56.63 -21.03
C VAL A 131 10.66 57.48 -20.11
N ILE A 132 11.73 56.86 -19.59
CA ILE A 132 12.78 57.51 -18.83
C ILE A 132 14.10 57.43 -19.58
N TYR A 133 14.76 58.58 -19.69
CA TYR A 133 16.10 58.66 -20.22
C TYR A 133 17.13 58.17 -19.23
N TYR A 134 17.86 57.15 -19.64
CA TYR A 134 19.06 56.73 -18.95
C TYR A 134 20.24 57.62 -19.37
N LYS A 135 20.58 58.62 -18.55
CA LYS A 135 21.71 59.54 -18.78
C LYS A 135 22.91 59.14 -17.93
N ASN A 136 24.06 58.96 -18.57
CA ASN A 136 25.38 58.74 -17.95
C ASN A 136 25.44 57.62 -16.92
N ALA A 137 25.62 56.39 -17.40
CA ALA A 137 26.36 55.40 -16.63
C ALA A 137 27.00 54.38 -17.56
N ASP A 138 28.22 53.98 -17.20
CA ASP A 138 29.03 52.94 -17.85
C ASP A 138 28.19 51.68 -18.15
N ALA A 139 28.57 50.90 -19.17
CA ALA A 139 27.91 49.66 -19.57
C ALA A 139 27.68 48.73 -18.35
N THR A 140 28.62 48.73 -17.42
CA THR A 140 28.59 48.04 -16.13
C THR A 140 27.39 48.44 -15.26
N HIS A 141 27.08 49.73 -15.12
CA HIS A 141 25.97 50.20 -14.27
C HIS A 141 24.61 49.76 -14.83
N HIS A 142 24.49 49.72 -16.16
CA HIS A 142 23.29 49.22 -16.81
C HIS A 142 23.07 47.72 -16.55
N LEU A 143 24.13 46.92 -16.68
CA LEU A 143 24.09 45.48 -16.38
C LEU A 143 23.69 45.23 -14.91
N ILE A 144 24.22 46.03 -13.97
CA ILE A 144 23.83 45.96 -12.55
C ILE A 144 22.33 46.26 -12.35
N LEU A 145 21.82 47.33 -12.99
CA LEU A 145 20.40 47.70 -12.88
C LEU A 145 19.46 46.62 -13.41
N MET A 146 19.82 45.99 -14.53
CA MET A 146 19.07 44.84 -15.04
C MET A 146 19.17 43.64 -14.08
N GLY A 147 20.36 43.36 -13.53
CA GLY A 147 20.58 42.31 -12.56
C GLY A 147 19.70 42.46 -11.31
N LEU A 148 19.63 43.67 -10.74
CA LEU A 148 18.78 43.95 -9.58
C LEU A 148 17.30 43.59 -9.82
N LYS A 149 16.78 43.86 -11.02
CA LYS A 149 15.38 43.57 -11.37
C LYS A 149 15.12 42.12 -11.75
N HIS A 150 16.07 41.47 -12.43
CA HIS A 150 15.84 40.18 -13.08
C HIS A 150 16.58 38.99 -12.45
N ILE A 151 17.45 39.26 -11.48
CA ILE A 151 18.06 38.23 -10.61
C ILE A 151 17.37 38.29 -9.24
N SER A 152 17.39 39.46 -8.61
CA SER A 152 16.89 39.65 -7.23
C SER A 152 15.44 40.12 -7.15
N GLY A 153 14.84 40.56 -8.25
CA GLY A 153 13.46 41.04 -8.31
C GLY A 153 12.41 39.97 -8.68
N ASN A 154 11.15 40.41 -8.79
CA ASN A 154 9.97 39.54 -8.93
C ASN A 154 9.79 38.94 -10.33
N LYS A 155 10.42 39.50 -11.38
CA LYS A 155 10.29 39.04 -12.77
C LYS A 155 11.63 38.49 -13.26
N LYS A 156 11.95 37.25 -12.87
CA LYS A 156 13.26 36.64 -13.11
C LYS A 156 13.48 36.22 -14.57
N TRP A 157 14.72 36.33 -15.05
CA TRP A 157 15.14 35.73 -16.33
C TRP A 157 15.32 34.21 -16.21
N PRO A 158 15.45 33.47 -17.33
CA PRO A 158 15.98 32.11 -17.28
C PRO A 158 17.29 32.06 -16.47
N ALA A 159 17.48 31.00 -15.68
CA ALA A 159 18.57 30.93 -14.72
C ALA A 159 19.96 30.99 -15.37
N ILE A 160 20.12 30.40 -16.55
CA ILE A 160 21.35 30.48 -17.35
C ILE A 160 21.68 31.92 -17.75
N ASN A 161 20.68 32.71 -18.14
CA ASN A 161 20.88 34.10 -18.55
C ASN A 161 21.26 34.99 -17.36
N GLN A 162 20.70 34.71 -16.19
CA GLN A 162 21.15 35.36 -14.95
C GLN A 162 22.61 35.04 -14.66
N ALA A 163 23.00 33.78 -14.81
CA ALA A 163 24.37 33.33 -14.60
C ALA A 163 25.35 33.97 -15.59
N GLU A 164 24.94 34.12 -16.86
CA GLU A 164 25.72 34.82 -17.89
C GLU A 164 25.95 36.29 -17.56
N LEU A 165 24.96 36.98 -16.99
CA LEU A 165 25.12 38.37 -16.56
C LEU A 165 26.19 38.47 -15.46
N VAL A 166 26.12 37.59 -14.46
CA VAL A 166 27.10 37.51 -13.37
C VAL A 166 28.51 37.21 -13.92
N ARG A 167 28.62 36.26 -14.87
CA ARG A 167 29.86 35.91 -15.55
C ARG A 167 30.44 37.09 -16.33
N THR A 168 29.59 37.81 -17.07
CA THR A 168 29.98 38.99 -17.87
C THR A 168 30.49 40.13 -16.99
N LEU A 169 29.80 40.42 -15.89
CA LEU A 169 30.23 41.45 -14.94
C LEU A 169 31.60 41.15 -14.34
N TYR A 170 31.86 39.89 -14.00
CA TYR A 170 33.10 39.47 -13.38
C TYR A 170 34.28 39.39 -14.38
N PHE A 171 34.11 38.65 -15.49
CA PHE A 171 35.22 38.38 -16.42
C PHE A 171 35.38 39.45 -17.51
N THR A 172 34.28 39.99 -18.05
CA THR A 172 34.34 40.96 -19.16
C THR A 172 34.49 42.39 -18.67
N HIS A 173 33.77 42.77 -17.61
CA HIS A 173 33.83 44.12 -17.04
C HIS A 173 34.79 44.25 -15.84
N GLY A 174 35.43 43.15 -15.41
CA GLY A 174 36.45 43.18 -14.35
C GLY A 174 35.92 43.59 -12.97
N VAL A 175 34.61 43.50 -12.72
CA VAL A 175 34.01 43.88 -11.44
C VAL A 175 34.42 42.84 -10.38
N LYS A 176 34.94 43.28 -9.24
CA LYS A 176 35.33 42.38 -8.15
C LYS A 176 34.12 41.61 -7.63
N GLY A 177 34.30 40.35 -7.25
CA GLY A 177 33.19 39.47 -6.85
C GLY A 177 32.33 40.02 -5.70
N ASP A 178 32.94 40.69 -4.71
CA ASP A 178 32.19 41.31 -3.61
C ASP A 178 31.34 42.50 -4.07
N ASP A 179 31.82 43.24 -5.06
CA ASP A 179 31.09 44.36 -5.65
C ASP A 179 29.93 43.84 -6.52
N VAL A 180 30.10 42.72 -7.24
CA VAL A 180 28.99 42.04 -7.95
C VAL A 180 27.91 41.59 -6.96
N CYS A 181 28.30 40.94 -5.86
CA CYS A 181 27.37 40.47 -4.83
C CYS A 181 26.56 41.61 -4.22
N ARG A 182 27.22 42.69 -3.80
CA ARG A 182 26.57 43.88 -3.23
C ARG A 182 25.68 44.62 -4.24
N SER A 183 26.13 44.69 -5.50
CA SER A 183 25.43 45.45 -6.55
C SER A 183 24.16 44.79 -7.02
N ILE A 184 24.11 43.46 -7.06
CA ILE A 184 22.93 42.70 -7.53
C ILE A 184 22.11 42.11 -6.37
N GLY A 185 22.68 41.99 -5.16
CA GLY A 185 21.98 41.48 -3.99
C GLY A 185 21.97 39.95 -3.86
N ILE A 186 23.05 39.28 -4.31
CA ILE A 186 23.24 37.83 -4.16
C ILE A 186 24.31 37.52 -3.11
N SER A 187 24.21 36.36 -2.47
CA SER A 187 25.21 35.92 -1.49
C SER A 187 26.52 35.52 -2.15
N ARG A 188 27.64 35.58 -1.41
CA ARG A 188 28.93 35.09 -1.91
C ARG A 188 28.89 33.61 -2.31
N GLN A 189 28.10 32.81 -1.58
CA GLN A 189 27.87 31.41 -1.88
C GLN A 189 27.13 31.23 -3.22
N GLU A 190 26.10 32.03 -3.49
CA GLU A 190 25.36 31.97 -4.75
C GLU A 190 26.22 32.46 -5.92
N PHE A 191 27.02 33.50 -5.72
CA PHE A 191 27.99 33.98 -6.71
C PHE A 191 29.00 32.90 -7.08
N ASN A 192 29.63 32.26 -6.09
CA ASN A 192 30.58 31.17 -6.33
C ASN A 192 29.91 29.98 -7.03
N ALA A 193 28.74 29.54 -6.54
CA ALA A 193 27.98 28.45 -7.16
C ALA A 193 27.64 28.77 -8.62
N THR A 194 27.21 30.00 -8.92
CA THR A 194 26.90 30.46 -10.28
C THR A 194 28.12 30.32 -11.20
N LEU A 195 29.28 30.82 -10.77
CA LEU A 195 30.50 30.73 -11.59
C LEU A 195 30.99 29.28 -11.76
N SER A 196 30.89 28.46 -10.71
CA SER A 196 31.25 27.04 -10.78
C SER A 196 30.30 26.24 -11.68
N THR A 197 29.00 26.52 -11.64
CA THR A 197 28.02 25.93 -12.56
C THR A 197 28.31 26.31 -14.00
N MET A 198 28.64 27.58 -14.28
CA MET A 198 29.02 28.00 -15.63
C MET A 198 30.27 27.28 -16.13
N ALA A 199 31.30 27.15 -15.27
CA ALA A 199 32.51 26.42 -15.63
C ALA A 199 32.24 24.93 -15.92
N LEU A 200 31.37 24.27 -15.14
CA LEU A 200 30.99 22.88 -15.40
C LEU A 200 30.19 22.73 -16.71
N ILE A 201 29.33 23.71 -17.03
CA ILE A 201 28.60 23.75 -18.31
C ILE A 201 29.56 23.98 -19.48
N ASP A 202 30.57 24.84 -19.33
CA ASP A 202 31.58 25.06 -20.36
C ASP A 202 32.35 23.76 -20.64
N LEU A 203 32.72 22.99 -19.60
CA LEU A 203 33.31 21.65 -19.75
C LEU A 203 32.38 20.65 -20.45
N TYR A 204 31.07 20.69 -20.17
CA TYR A 204 30.09 19.84 -20.85
C TYR A 204 29.97 20.20 -22.34
N ARG A 205 29.93 21.50 -22.66
CA ARG A 205 29.89 21.99 -24.05
C ARG A 205 31.14 21.65 -24.86
N GLU A 206 32.29 21.53 -24.19
CA GLU A 206 33.55 21.11 -24.80
C GLU A 206 33.69 19.58 -24.91
N SER A 207 32.77 18.81 -24.34
CA SER A 207 32.74 17.34 -24.41
C SER A 207 32.04 16.81 -25.67
N ASP A 208 32.13 15.51 -25.90
CA ASP A 208 31.48 14.82 -27.02
C ASP A 208 29.94 14.95 -26.99
N TYR A 209 29.36 15.33 -25.85
CA TYR A 209 27.92 15.54 -25.67
C TYR A 209 27.48 17.01 -25.76
N GLY A 210 28.40 17.92 -26.11
CA GLY A 210 28.17 19.37 -26.00
C GLY A 210 27.01 19.91 -26.84
N ASP A 211 26.68 19.27 -27.95
CA ASP A 211 25.55 19.61 -28.84
C ASP A 211 24.18 19.30 -28.22
N GLN A 212 24.12 18.42 -27.21
CA GLN A 212 22.92 18.06 -26.47
C GLN A 212 22.55 19.08 -25.39
N PHE A 213 23.40 20.09 -25.12
CA PHE A 213 23.14 21.05 -24.05
C PHE A 213 21.86 21.87 -24.29
N ARG A 214 20.97 21.89 -23.29
CA ARG A 214 19.77 22.72 -23.25
C ARG A 214 19.76 23.62 -22.02
N SER A 215 19.20 24.81 -22.17
CA SER A 215 19.20 25.86 -21.14
C SER A 215 18.52 25.44 -19.83
N GLU A 216 17.55 24.53 -19.91
CA GLU A 216 16.83 23.93 -18.78
C GLU A 216 17.76 23.07 -17.89
N GLN A 217 18.80 22.47 -18.48
CA GLN A 217 19.77 21.64 -17.78
C GLN A 217 20.64 22.45 -16.81
N TYR A 218 20.67 23.78 -16.90
CA TYR A 218 21.38 24.64 -15.93
C TYR A 218 21.05 24.27 -14.48
N SER A 219 19.78 23.94 -14.21
CA SER A 219 19.31 23.54 -12.89
C SER A 219 19.98 22.25 -12.38
N LEU A 220 20.28 21.30 -13.26
CA LEU A 220 20.95 20.03 -12.98
C LEU A 220 22.41 20.27 -12.58
N PHE A 221 23.17 20.97 -13.44
CA PHE A 221 24.57 21.34 -13.17
C PHE A 221 24.71 22.17 -11.90
N ARG A 222 23.74 23.04 -11.62
CA ARG A 222 23.68 23.81 -10.36
C ARG A 222 23.47 22.91 -9.15
N GLU A 223 22.63 21.89 -9.24
CA GLU A 223 22.43 20.94 -8.14
C GLU A 223 23.71 20.12 -7.89
N VAL A 224 24.41 19.68 -8.94
CA VAL A 224 25.69 18.96 -8.84
C VAL A 224 26.72 19.79 -8.05
N VAL A 225 26.93 21.04 -8.45
CA VAL A 225 27.90 21.95 -7.83
C VAL A 225 27.53 22.31 -6.38
N ARG A 226 26.25 22.21 -5.99
CA ARG A 226 25.80 22.52 -4.63
C ARG A 226 25.93 21.34 -3.66
N LYS A 227 26.07 20.10 -4.14
CA LYS A 227 26.13 18.91 -3.30
C LYS A 227 27.57 18.59 -2.90
N PRO A 228 27.93 18.64 -1.60
CA PRO A 228 29.30 18.38 -1.14
C PRO A 228 29.83 17.01 -1.59
N THR A 229 29.01 15.96 -1.53
CA THR A 229 29.40 14.59 -1.91
C THR A 229 29.80 14.50 -3.39
N LEU A 230 29.00 15.06 -4.29
CA LEU A 230 29.31 15.10 -5.73
C LEU A 230 30.55 15.96 -6.04
N ARG A 231 30.76 17.06 -5.32
CA ARG A 231 31.97 17.89 -5.49
C ARG A 231 33.23 17.15 -5.10
N THR A 232 33.19 16.43 -3.97
CA THR A 232 34.30 15.59 -3.52
C THR A 232 34.56 14.47 -4.52
N TRP A 233 33.51 13.81 -5.01
CA TRP A 233 33.62 12.74 -6.00
C TRP A 233 34.23 13.23 -7.33
N LEU A 234 33.86 14.42 -7.81
CA LEU A 234 34.47 15.05 -8.98
C LEU A 234 35.90 15.59 -8.71
N GLY A 235 36.31 15.74 -7.45
CA GLY A 235 37.53 16.47 -7.11
C GLY A 235 37.47 17.94 -7.54
N TRP A 236 36.30 18.59 -7.39
CA TRP A 236 36.06 19.94 -7.89
C TRP A 236 36.85 21.02 -7.11
N SER A 237 37.60 21.86 -7.83
CA SER A 237 38.35 23.00 -7.28
C SER A 237 37.61 24.31 -7.49
N ASP A 238 37.24 25.02 -6.41
CA ASP A 238 36.58 26.34 -6.50
C ASP A 238 37.52 27.45 -6.99
N THR A 239 38.82 27.34 -6.69
CA THR A 239 39.81 28.35 -7.07
C THR A 239 40.14 28.26 -8.55
N GLU A 240 40.37 27.05 -9.04
CA GLU A 240 40.73 26.79 -10.43
C GLU A 240 39.50 26.62 -11.34
N ARG A 241 38.33 26.34 -10.75
CA ARG A 241 37.07 25.99 -11.44
C ARG A 241 37.27 24.83 -12.42
N LYS A 242 38.02 23.83 -11.97
CA LYS A 242 38.40 22.63 -12.70
C LYS A 242 38.08 21.38 -11.91
N VAL A 243 38.01 20.26 -12.62
CA VAL A 243 37.71 18.94 -12.10
C VAL A 243 39.02 18.18 -11.90
N GLY A 244 39.19 17.54 -10.74
CA GLY A 244 40.38 16.74 -10.42
C GLY A 244 40.32 15.31 -10.95
N HIS A 245 39.11 14.75 -11.13
CA HIS A 245 38.89 13.38 -11.59
C HIS A 245 38.17 13.35 -12.95
N SER A 246 38.93 13.21 -14.04
CA SER A 246 38.40 13.21 -15.41
C SER A 246 37.44 12.06 -15.70
N GLU A 247 37.68 10.88 -15.13
CA GLU A 247 36.81 9.71 -15.37
C GLU A 247 35.42 9.87 -14.76
N ASN A 248 35.33 10.45 -13.56
CA ASN A 248 34.05 10.76 -12.92
C ASN A 248 33.28 11.85 -13.68
N LEU A 249 34.00 12.80 -14.29
CA LEU A 249 33.40 13.80 -15.17
C LEU A 249 32.76 13.15 -16.40
N LYS A 250 33.47 12.22 -17.05
CA LYS A 250 32.95 11.47 -18.20
C LYS A 250 31.70 10.67 -17.82
N ARG A 251 31.72 9.96 -16.69
CA ARG A 251 30.54 9.23 -16.16
C ARG A 251 29.35 10.17 -15.99
N LEU A 252 29.54 11.30 -15.31
CA LEU A 252 28.48 12.28 -15.09
C LEU A 252 27.90 12.82 -16.41
N PHE A 253 28.77 13.16 -17.36
CA PHE A 253 28.33 13.70 -18.66
C PHE A 253 27.60 12.64 -19.48
N SER A 254 28.07 11.40 -19.45
CA SER A 254 27.40 10.29 -20.07
C SER A 254 26.02 10.05 -19.44
N TRP A 255 25.87 10.11 -18.10
CA TRP A 255 24.55 9.98 -17.46
C TRP A 255 23.60 11.16 -17.71
N LEU A 256 24.12 12.33 -18.06
CA LEU A 256 23.35 13.53 -18.41
C LEU A 256 22.92 13.57 -19.89
N SER A 257 23.44 12.66 -20.72
CA SER A 257 23.33 12.70 -22.18
C SER A 257 22.83 11.37 -22.73
N ALA A 258 22.30 11.39 -23.95
CA ALA A 258 22.08 10.15 -24.69
C ALA A 258 23.40 9.70 -25.35
N ASP A 259 23.63 8.40 -25.40
CA ASP A 259 24.86 7.77 -25.93
C ASP A 259 24.52 6.64 -26.91
N ASP A 260 25.36 6.39 -27.91
CA ASP A 260 25.17 5.27 -28.84
C ASP A 260 25.80 3.99 -28.25
N MET A 261 25.14 2.82 -28.34
CA MET A 261 25.74 1.54 -27.93
C MET A 261 26.84 1.14 -28.93
N ASP A 262 28.03 0.80 -28.45
CA ASP A 262 29.08 0.15 -29.25
C ASP A 262 28.63 -1.26 -29.67
N GLU A 263 29.00 -1.70 -30.89
CA GLU A 263 28.63 -3.01 -31.46
C GLU A 263 29.10 -4.21 -30.61
N GLU A 264 30.07 -4.03 -29.70
CA GLU A 264 30.59 -5.09 -28.82
C GLU A 264 29.72 -5.37 -27.58
N ASP A 265 28.78 -4.48 -27.26
CA ASP A 265 27.86 -4.59 -26.11
C ASP A 265 26.44 -5.10 -26.50
N GLU A 266 26.22 -5.48 -27.75
CA GLU A 266 24.94 -6.04 -28.19
C GLU A 266 24.74 -7.48 -27.66
N PRO A 267 23.62 -7.80 -26.98
CA PRO A 267 23.26 -9.17 -26.64
C PRO A 267 23.13 -10.02 -27.93
N GLU A 268 23.68 -11.24 -27.94
CA GLU A 268 23.78 -12.15 -29.11
C GLU A 268 22.43 -12.48 -29.82
N ASP A 269 21.28 -12.08 -29.27
CA ASP A 269 19.94 -12.40 -29.76
C ASP A 269 19.25 -11.27 -30.56
N HIS A 270 19.93 -10.17 -30.90
CA HIS A 270 19.33 -9.06 -31.64
C HIS A 270 19.85 -8.88 -33.08
N VAL A 271 18.90 -8.59 -33.97
CA VAL A 271 19.11 -8.44 -35.42
C VAL A 271 19.95 -7.20 -35.69
N ILE A 272 21.10 -7.42 -36.32
CA ILE A 272 22.03 -6.40 -36.85
C ILE A 272 21.24 -5.30 -37.59
N GLY A 273 21.30 -4.05 -37.09
CA GLY A 273 20.96 -2.88 -37.91
C GLY A 273 20.21 -1.70 -37.28
N GLN A 274 19.98 -1.63 -35.98
CA GLN A 274 19.54 -0.40 -35.32
C GLN A 274 20.31 -0.19 -34.02
N GLY A 275 21.39 0.59 -34.07
CA GLY A 275 22.14 0.96 -32.86
C GLY A 275 21.20 1.48 -31.79
N GLN A 276 21.09 0.76 -30.68
CA GLN A 276 20.26 1.17 -29.55
C GLN A 276 20.92 2.38 -28.88
N LYS A 277 20.19 3.49 -28.82
CA LYS A 277 20.62 4.68 -28.07
C LYS A 277 20.36 4.47 -26.59
N ARG A 278 21.38 4.59 -25.75
CA ARG A 278 21.25 4.73 -24.29
C ARG A 278 20.69 6.12 -24.00
N GLU A 279 19.53 6.21 -23.37
CA GLU A 279 18.93 7.49 -22.99
C GLU A 279 19.63 8.14 -21.78
N ALA A 280 19.47 9.46 -21.64
CA ALA A 280 19.96 10.20 -20.49
C ALA A 280 19.19 9.84 -19.21
N VAL A 281 19.92 9.53 -18.13
CA VAL A 281 19.34 9.09 -16.85
C VAL A 281 19.03 10.29 -15.94
N LEU A 282 19.90 11.29 -15.96
CA LEU A 282 19.86 12.43 -15.03
C LEU A 282 19.10 13.62 -15.62
N VAL A 283 17.81 13.43 -15.92
CA VAL A 283 16.98 14.47 -16.56
C VAL A 283 16.31 15.46 -15.58
N LYS A 284 16.24 15.14 -14.28
CA LYS A 284 15.58 15.96 -13.25
C LYS A 284 16.51 16.25 -12.07
N VAL A 285 16.27 17.38 -11.40
CA VAL A 285 17.01 17.77 -10.17
C VAL A 285 16.87 16.73 -9.06
N SER A 286 15.73 16.02 -8.99
CA SER A 286 15.54 14.90 -8.06
C SER A 286 16.52 13.75 -8.31
N HIS A 287 16.84 13.45 -9.57
CA HIS A 287 17.79 12.39 -9.91
C HIS A 287 19.21 12.74 -9.46
N ILE A 288 19.63 14.00 -9.57
CA ILE A 288 20.92 14.45 -9.03
C ILE A 288 20.99 14.28 -7.50
N ARG A 289 19.86 14.50 -6.80
CA ARG A 289 19.79 14.31 -5.34
C ARG A 289 19.88 12.84 -4.96
N GLU A 290 19.20 11.97 -5.69
CA GLU A 290 19.22 10.52 -5.50
C GLU A 290 20.61 9.95 -5.81
N LEU A 291 21.23 10.35 -6.92
CA LEU A 291 22.62 10.03 -7.24
C LEU A 291 23.57 10.42 -6.11
N ALA A 292 23.41 11.63 -5.55
CA ALA A 292 24.25 12.09 -4.44
C ALA A 292 24.15 11.23 -3.17
N THR A 293 23.09 10.41 -3.01
CA THR A 293 22.95 9.47 -1.89
C THR A 293 23.71 8.16 -2.09
N ILE A 294 24.00 7.80 -3.34
CA ILE A 294 24.67 6.54 -3.72
C ILE A 294 26.07 6.75 -4.31
N ILE A 295 26.51 8.01 -4.47
CA ILE A 295 27.74 8.38 -5.19
C ILE A 295 29.04 7.82 -4.58
N GLU A 296 29.01 7.38 -3.32
CA GLU A 296 30.16 6.79 -2.63
C GLU A 296 30.21 5.25 -2.80
N ASP A 297 29.20 4.63 -3.43
CA ASP A 297 29.08 3.18 -3.61
C ASP A 297 29.38 2.79 -5.07
N GLU A 298 30.62 2.34 -5.34
CA GLU A 298 31.05 1.95 -6.69
C GLU A 298 30.25 0.79 -7.27
N ASN A 299 29.65 -0.09 -6.46
CA ASN A 299 28.79 -1.16 -6.98
C ASN A 299 27.47 -0.58 -7.52
N ALA A 300 26.92 0.42 -6.84
CA ALA A 300 25.76 1.15 -7.32
C ALA A 300 26.08 1.96 -8.59
N LEU A 301 27.25 2.60 -8.66
CA LEU A 301 27.67 3.34 -9.85
C LEU A 301 27.94 2.44 -11.06
N SER A 302 28.56 1.28 -10.85
CA SER A 302 28.78 0.28 -11.91
C SER A 302 27.46 -0.27 -12.46
N ASN A 303 26.47 -0.49 -11.58
CA ASN A 303 25.13 -0.84 -12.03
C ASN A 303 24.49 0.30 -12.84
N LEU A 304 24.61 1.55 -12.38
CA LEU A 304 24.09 2.72 -13.10
C LEU A 304 24.72 2.91 -14.49
N ASP A 305 26.04 2.68 -14.61
CA ASP A 305 26.77 2.71 -15.87
C ASP A 305 26.19 1.73 -16.89
N THR A 306 25.80 0.54 -16.42
CA THR A 306 25.32 -0.58 -17.24
C THR A 306 23.83 -0.47 -17.56
N THR A 307 22.97 -0.26 -16.54
CA THR A 307 21.51 -0.38 -16.67
C THR A 307 20.84 0.92 -17.07
N ARG A 308 21.55 2.06 -16.92
CA ARG A 308 20.98 3.40 -17.10
C ARG A 308 19.71 3.63 -16.28
N ASN A 309 19.59 2.96 -15.14
CA ASN A 309 18.43 3.04 -14.27
C ASN A 309 18.85 3.44 -12.85
N LEU A 310 18.54 4.68 -12.48
CA LEU A 310 18.89 5.23 -11.16
C LEU A 310 18.18 4.52 -10.01
N SER A 311 16.94 4.06 -10.23
CA SER A 311 16.22 3.31 -9.21
C SER A 311 16.84 1.94 -8.98
N GLU A 312 17.30 1.28 -10.03
CA GLU A 312 18.00 -0.01 -9.93
C GLU A 312 19.36 0.11 -9.24
N ALA A 313 20.15 1.13 -9.60
CA ALA A 313 21.40 1.46 -8.92
C ALA A 313 21.19 1.80 -7.43
N THR A 314 20.10 2.50 -7.10
CA THR A 314 19.74 2.80 -5.71
C THR A 314 19.35 1.52 -4.94
N LEU A 315 18.69 0.58 -5.63
CA LEU A 315 18.33 -0.73 -5.09
C LEU A 315 19.52 -1.70 -5.00
N SER A 316 20.65 -1.47 -5.66
CA SER A 316 21.85 -2.28 -5.52
C SER A 316 22.75 -1.81 -4.37
N SER A 317 22.70 -0.53 -3.98
CA SER A 317 23.57 0.03 -2.92
C SER A 317 23.40 -0.64 -1.54
N GLU A 318 24.48 -1.14 -0.94
CA GLU A 318 24.43 -1.83 0.37
C GLU A 318 24.11 -0.89 1.54
N ALA A 319 24.46 0.39 1.43
CA ALA A 319 24.27 1.41 2.47
C ALA A 319 22.79 1.73 2.78
N LEU A 320 21.86 1.44 1.86
CA LEU A 320 20.42 1.73 1.98
C LEU A 320 19.57 0.50 2.38
N GLY A 321 20.18 -0.60 2.80
CA GLY A 321 19.52 -1.90 3.00
C GLY A 321 18.23 -1.92 3.83
N LYS A 322 18.06 -1.04 4.83
CA LYS A 322 16.80 -0.93 5.60
C LYS A 322 15.67 -0.20 4.85
N ASN A 323 16.00 0.76 4.00
CA ASN A 323 15.02 1.52 3.21
C ASN A 323 14.55 0.75 1.96
N LYS A 324 15.33 -0.22 1.46
CA LYS A 324 14.93 -1.06 0.31
C LYS A 324 13.65 -1.85 0.55
N VAL A 325 13.52 -2.45 1.74
CA VAL A 325 12.32 -3.22 2.11
C VAL A 325 11.11 -2.28 2.29
N GLN A 326 11.29 -1.14 2.95
CA GLN A 326 10.21 -0.17 3.13
C GLN A 326 9.73 0.43 1.80
N ASN A 327 10.64 0.78 0.90
CA ASN A 327 10.28 1.31 -0.42
C ASN A 327 9.60 0.24 -1.29
N ALA A 328 10.09 -1.01 -1.27
CA ALA A 328 9.45 -2.12 -1.97
C ALA A 328 8.03 -2.38 -1.44
N ILE A 329 7.84 -2.36 -0.11
CA ILE A 329 6.52 -2.50 0.51
C ILE A 329 5.59 -1.35 0.09
N SER A 330 6.09 -0.11 0.08
CA SER A 330 5.31 1.06 -0.35
C SER A 330 4.87 0.95 -1.82
N LEU A 331 5.76 0.51 -2.71
CA LEU A 331 5.46 0.36 -4.14
C LEU A 331 4.46 -0.78 -4.37
N ILE A 332 4.66 -1.92 -3.71
CA ILE A 332 3.71 -3.06 -3.75
C ILE A 332 2.32 -2.60 -3.28
N GLY A 333 2.23 -1.80 -2.22
CA GLY A 333 0.97 -1.23 -1.75
C GLY A 333 0.28 -0.35 -2.80
N GLN A 334 1.04 0.50 -3.51
CA GLN A 334 0.50 1.35 -4.57
C GLN A 334 -0.02 0.54 -5.77
N GLU A 335 0.74 -0.45 -6.23
CA GLU A 335 0.36 -1.30 -7.37
C GLU A 335 -0.84 -2.20 -7.05
N ILE A 336 -0.90 -2.75 -5.82
CA ILE A 336 -2.08 -3.51 -5.36
C ILE A 336 -3.32 -2.61 -5.36
N ASN A 337 -3.21 -1.37 -4.89
CA ASN A 337 -4.32 -0.41 -4.93
C ASN A 337 -4.76 -0.10 -6.37
N GLN A 338 -3.85 -0.02 -7.33
CA GLN A 338 -4.19 0.15 -8.74
C GLN A 338 -4.94 -1.06 -9.31
N ILE A 339 -4.48 -2.28 -9.04
CA ILE A 339 -5.16 -3.52 -9.44
C ILE A 339 -6.55 -3.55 -8.82
N PHE A 340 -6.67 -3.18 -7.55
CA PHE A 340 -7.93 -3.16 -6.82
C PHE A 340 -8.95 -2.17 -7.40
N ASN A 341 -8.50 -0.96 -7.73
CA ASN A 341 -9.34 0.04 -8.38
C ASN A 341 -9.83 -0.40 -9.78
N ASN A 342 -9.12 -1.33 -10.40
CA ASN A 342 -9.41 -1.87 -11.73
C ASN A 342 -9.86 -3.33 -11.69
N VAL A 343 -10.38 -3.83 -10.56
CA VAL A 343 -10.66 -5.27 -10.38
C VAL A 343 -11.63 -5.86 -11.41
N HIS A 344 -12.47 -5.01 -12.01
CA HIS A 344 -13.41 -5.38 -13.07
C HIS A 344 -12.72 -5.75 -14.40
N LEU A 345 -11.44 -5.41 -14.57
CA LEU A 345 -10.63 -5.73 -15.75
C LEU A 345 -9.77 -6.99 -15.55
N VAL A 346 -9.78 -7.58 -14.37
CA VAL A 346 -8.93 -8.73 -14.01
C VAL A 346 -9.49 -10.01 -14.64
N THR A 347 -8.65 -10.69 -15.43
CA THR A 347 -8.97 -11.96 -16.09
C THR A 347 -8.62 -13.18 -15.23
N ASP A 348 -9.03 -14.38 -15.63
CA ASP A 348 -8.69 -15.62 -14.91
C ASP A 348 -7.18 -15.95 -14.94
N SER A 349 -6.45 -15.53 -15.99
CA SER A 349 -4.99 -15.65 -16.01
C SER A 349 -4.32 -14.68 -15.03
N ASP A 350 -4.89 -13.48 -14.88
CA ASP A 350 -4.39 -12.48 -13.93
C ASP A 350 -4.61 -12.96 -12.49
N ARG A 351 -5.74 -13.61 -12.20
CA ARG A 351 -6.01 -14.23 -10.89
C ARG A 351 -4.96 -15.27 -10.52
N SER A 352 -4.56 -16.14 -11.46
CA SER A 352 -3.50 -17.12 -11.23
C SER A 352 -2.15 -16.47 -10.94
N SER A 353 -1.80 -15.41 -11.67
CA SER A 353 -0.59 -14.61 -11.42
C SER A 353 -0.62 -13.92 -10.06
N ILE A 354 -1.78 -13.38 -9.66
CA ILE A 354 -1.99 -12.78 -8.33
C ILE A 354 -1.83 -13.83 -7.23
N GLU A 355 -2.35 -15.04 -7.39
CA GLU A 355 -2.13 -16.14 -6.43
C GLU A 355 -0.65 -16.51 -6.30
N VAL A 356 0.09 -16.56 -7.42
CA VAL A 356 1.53 -16.83 -7.40
C VAL A 356 2.28 -15.71 -6.67
N LEU A 357 1.92 -14.44 -6.92
CA LEU A 357 2.49 -13.29 -6.21
C LEU A 357 2.19 -13.35 -4.71
N SER A 358 0.96 -13.72 -4.33
CA SER A 358 0.59 -13.92 -2.93
C SER A 358 1.44 -15.00 -2.26
N LYS A 359 1.66 -16.15 -2.92
CA LYS A 359 2.52 -17.23 -2.40
C LYS A 359 3.97 -16.79 -2.23
N LYS A 360 4.51 -16.03 -3.21
CA LYS A 360 5.87 -15.47 -3.11
C LYS A 360 5.97 -14.49 -1.94
N MET A 361 4.96 -13.65 -1.73
CA MET A 361 4.94 -12.68 -0.64
C MET A 361 4.88 -13.37 0.73
N SER A 362 4.09 -14.45 0.85
CA SER A 362 4.13 -15.32 2.04
C SER A 362 5.53 -15.93 2.24
N GLY A 363 6.18 -16.39 1.18
CA GLY A 363 7.56 -16.90 1.26
C GLY A 363 8.58 -15.85 1.72
N VAL A 364 8.40 -14.58 1.36
CA VAL A 364 9.24 -13.46 1.85
C VAL A 364 9.03 -13.22 3.35
N LEU A 365 7.81 -13.37 3.85
CA LEU A 365 7.50 -13.27 5.29
C LEU A 365 8.13 -14.43 6.09
N GLU A 366 8.32 -15.58 5.46
CA GLU A 366 8.95 -16.78 6.04
C GLU A 366 10.50 -16.74 5.94
N ALA A 367 11.05 -16.12 4.89
CA ALA A 367 12.49 -15.99 4.64
C ALA A 367 13.15 -14.99 5.61
N GLY A 368 13.69 -15.50 6.71
CA GLY A 368 14.32 -14.72 7.79
C GLY A 368 13.86 -15.15 9.18
N ARG A 369 12.75 -15.90 9.27
CA ARG A 369 12.34 -16.63 10.47
C ARG A 369 12.85 -18.07 10.40
N PHE A 370 14.17 -18.26 10.47
CA PHE A 370 14.75 -19.59 10.70
C PHE A 370 14.59 -19.99 12.19
N GLN A 371 13.34 -20.05 12.62
CA GLN A 371 12.77 -20.79 13.75
C GLN A 371 11.32 -20.32 13.86
N GLU A 372 10.47 -20.76 12.93
CA GLU A 372 9.11 -21.19 13.24
C GLU A 372 8.47 -21.69 11.96
N VAL A 373 8.35 -23.02 11.91
CA VAL A 373 7.63 -23.79 10.90
C VAL A 373 6.32 -23.08 10.52
N SER A 374 6.02 -23.08 9.23
CA SER A 374 4.74 -22.72 8.62
C SER A 374 3.53 -23.01 9.53
N ALA A 375 2.77 -21.94 9.75
CA ALA A 375 1.40 -22.02 10.22
C ALA A 375 0.70 -20.78 9.67
N SER A 376 -0.04 -20.97 8.59
CA SER A 376 -1.23 -20.17 8.38
C SER A 376 -2.00 -20.15 9.70
N SER A 377 -2.04 -19.00 10.37
CA SER A 377 -2.77 -18.81 11.63
C SER A 377 -2.44 -19.84 12.73
N ARG A 378 -1.20 -19.85 13.26
CA ARG A 378 -0.97 -20.57 14.54
C ARG A 378 -1.72 -19.82 15.63
N ASN A 379 -2.92 -20.27 15.96
CA ASN A 379 -3.63 -19.87 17.17
C ASN A 379 -2.66 -20.05 18.34
N THR A 380 -2.30 -18.93 18.99
CA THR A 380 -1.57 -19.00 20.25
C THR A 380 -2.59 -19.44 21.29
N TYR A 381 -2.55 -20.71 21.67
CA TYR A 381 -3.42 -21.25 22.70
C TYR A 381 -2.92 -20.83 24.07
N LEU A 382 -3.80 -20.33 24.93
CA LEU A 382 -3.43 -19.88 26.28
C LEU A 382 -2.91 -21.01 27.16
N MET A 383 -3.29 -22.25 26.89
CA MET A 383 -2.92 -23.39 27.72
C MET A 383 -2.57 -24.63 26.88
N GLN A 384 -1.65 -25.42 27.42
CA GLN A 384 -1.52 -26.85 27.10
C GLN A 384 -2.14 -27.60 28.28
N PRO A 385 -3.20 -28.39 28.08
CA PRO A 385 -3.88 -28.99 29.22
C PRO A 385 -3.19 -30.22 29.80
N ASP A 386 -3.26 -30.34 31.13
CA ASP A 386 -2.72 -31.49 31.91
C ASP A 386 -3.81 -32.47 32.42
N HIS A 387 -5.10 -32.19 32.19
CA HIS A 387 -6.25 -32.97 32.68
C HIS A 387 -7.21 -33.38 31.54
N ALA A 388 -8.23 -34.20 31.81
CA ALA A 388 -9.18 -34.67 30.77
C ALA A 388 -10.47 -33.84 30.65
N VAL A 389 -10.77 -33.02 31.66
CA VAL A 389 -11.94 -32.13 31.72
C VAL A 389 -11.41 -30.71 31.82
N PHE A 390 -11.71 -29.88 30.82
CA PHE A 390 -11.23 -28.50 30.75
C PHE A 390 -12.30 -27.53 31.18
N PHE A 391 -13.47 -27.59 30.56
CA PHE A 391 -14.63 -26.85 31.04
C PHE A 391 -15.27 -27.63 32.18
N GLU A 392 -15.34 -26.99 33.35
CA GLU A 392 -16.03 -27.50 34.55
C GLU A 392 -17.44 -26.91 34.66
N LYS A 393 -17.57 -25.64 34.24
CA LYS A 393 -18.81 -24.87 34.25
C LYS A 393 -18.85 -23.89 33.08
N VAL A 394 -20.01 -23.75 32.45
CA VAL A 394 -20.31 -22.71 31.46
C VAL A 394 -21.64 -22.07 31.82
N THR A 395 -21.67 -20.74 31.86
CA THR A 395 -22.87 -19.93 32.09
C THR A 395 -23.10 -19.05 30.88
N ILE A 396 -24.27 -19.18 30.28
CA ILE A 396 -24.73 -18.34 29.17
C ILE A 396 -25.60 -17.26 29.79
N GLU A 397 -25.00 -16.11 30.09
CA GLU A 397 -25.73 -14.97 30.67
C GLU A 397 -26.70 -14.40 29.64
N ARG A 398 -26.22 -14.21 28.40
CA ARG A 398 -27.04 -13.76 27.27
C ARG A 398 -26.47 -14.28 25.96
N PHE A 399 -27.21 -15.15 25.28
CA PHE A 399 -26.92 -15.53 23.90
C PHE A 399 -28.17 -16.07 23.19
N ARG A 400 -28.69 -15.30 22.22
CA ARG A 400 -29.93 -15.62 21.49
C ARG A 400 -31.11 -15.85 22.45
N ARG A 401 -31.74 -17.05 22.43
CA ARG A 401 -32.87 -17.43 23.30
C ARG A 401 -32.43 -17.82 24.71
N LEU A 402 -31.14 -18.11 24.92
CA LEU A 402 -30.63 -18.58 26.20
C LEU A 402 -30.22 -17.37 27.04
N ASN A 403 -30.83 -17.24 28.23
CA ASN A 403 -30.54 -16.18 29.18
C ASN A 403 -30.40 -16.81 30.57
N LYS A 404 -29.30 -16.52 31.26
CA LYS A 404 -28.97 -17.03 32.60
C LYS A 404 -29.00 -18.56 32.71
N LEU A 405 -28.56 -19.27 31.67
CA LEU A 405 -28.46 -20.74 31.68
C LEU A 405 -27.09 -21.15 32.25
N SER A 406 -27.07 -21.89 33.36
CA SER A 406 -25.86 -22.45 33.95
C SER A 406 -25.77 -23.95 33.68
N LEU A 407 -24.62 -24.39 33.16
CA LEU A 407 -24.26 -25.78 32.91
C LEU A 407 -23.02 -26.10 33.74
N ASP A 408 -23.10 -27.13 34.59
CA ASP A 408 -22.02 -27.58 35.45
C ASP A 408 -21.86 -29.09 35.40
N ARG A 409 -20.80 -29.62 36.02
CA ARG A 409 -20.52 -31.06 36.10
C ARG A 409 -20.38 -31.70 34.71
N PHE A 410 -19.62 -31.03 33.86
CA PHE A 410 -19.18 -31.64 32.62
C PHE A 410 -18.22 -32.81 32.89
N SER A 411 -18.24 -33.78 31.99
CA SER A 411 -17.32 -34.90 31.94
C SER A 411 -16.48 -34.82 30.66
N GLN A 412 -15.73 -35.89 30.34
CA GLN A 412 -15.01 -35.97 29.07
C GLN A 412 -15.98 -35.98 27.87
N ILE A 413 -17.15 -36.60 28.00
CA ILE A 413 -18.21 -36.60 26.97
C ILE A 413 -19.49 -35.96 27.54
N ASN A 414 -20.03 -34.98 26.83
CA ASN A 414 -21.18 -34.18 27.26
C ASN A 414 -22.27 -34.18 26.19
N LEU A 415 -23.42 -34.80 26.50
CA LEU A 415 -24.53 -35.00 25.56
C LEU A 415 -25.72 -34.10 25.91
N PHE A 416 -26.11 -33.23 24.97
CA PHE A 416 -27.28 -32.37 25.09
C PHE A 416 -28.47 -32.95 24.31
N ALA A 417 -29.58 -33.16 25.02
CA ALA A 417 -30.83 -33.66 24.48
C ALA A 417 -31.98 -32.69 24.79
N GLY A 418 -33.04 -32.74 23.99
CA GLY A 418 -34.21 -31.89 24.17
C GLY A 418 -35.01 -31.74 22.88
N ILE A 419 -36.20 -31.17 22.98
CA ILE A 419 -37.07 -30.87 21.83
C ILE A 419 -36.40 -29.92 20.82
N ASN A 420 -36.94 -29.85 19.61
CA ASN A 420 -36.47 -28.88 18.61
C ASN A 420 -36.61 -27.45 19.17
N ASN A 421 -35.68 -26.57 18.80
CA ASN A 421 -35.66 -25.17 19.25
C ASN A 421 -35.42 -24.95 20.76
N SER A 422 -34.97 -25.97 21.49
CA SER A 422 -34.59 -25.87 22.92
C SER A 422 -33.22 -25.19 23.16
N GLY A 423 -32.43 -24.93 22.10
CA GLY A 423 -31.14 -24.25 22.20
C GLY A 423 -29.89 -25.15 22.19
N LYS A 424 -30.00 -26.45 21.88
CA LYS A 424 -28.86 -27.39 21.80
C LYS A 424 -27.69 -26.86 20.96
N THR A 425 -27.93 -26.50 19.71
CA THR A 425 -26.89 -25.92 18.83
C THR A 425 -26.35 -24.60 19.38
N THR A 426 -27.18 -23.77 20.03
CA THR A 426 -26.74 -22.52 20.67
C THR A 426 -25.77 -22.77 21.85
N ILE A 427 -25.96 -23.85 22.61
CA ILE A 427 -25.02 -24.26 23.67
C ILE A 427 -23.68 -24.68 23.06
N LEU A 428 -23.71 -25.52 22.02
CA LEU A 428 -22.50 -25.94 21.31
C LEU A 428 -21.73 -24.74 20.72
N GLU A 429 -22.44 -23.77 20.14
CA GLU A 429 -21.89 -22.50 19.67
C GLU A 429 -21.27 -21.68 20.81
N ALA A 430 -21.93 -21.56 21.96
CA ALA A 430 -21.39 -20.84 23.12
C ALA A 430 -20.07 -21.43 23.60
N ILE A 431 -19.98 -22.76 23.66
CA ILE A 431 -18.74 -23.47 24.00
C ILE A 431 -17.66 -23.19 22.95
N LYS A 432 -18.01 -23.24 21.65
CA LYS A 432 -17.05 -22.91 20.58
C LYS A 432 -16.49 -21.50 20.73
N ILE A 433 -17.35 -20.53 21.03
CA ILE A 433 -16.97 -19.13 21.23
C ILE A 433 -16.02 -18.99 22.42
N LEU A 434 -16.30 -19.64 23.55
CA LEU A 434 -15.37 -19.65 24.70
C LEU A 434 -14.02 -20.27 24.34
N CYS A 435 -13.99 -21.32 23.52
CA CYS A 435 -12.73 -21.90 23.04
C CYS A 435 -11.95 -20.94 22.13
N SER A 436 -12.64 -20.18 21.28
CA SER A 436 -12.02 -19.27 20.29
C SER A 436 -11.79 -17.85 20.80
N LEU A 437 -12.34 -17.49 21.96
CA LEU A 437 -12.33 -16.16 22.55
C LEU A 437 -12.63 -15.07 21.51
N ASN A 438 -11.61 -14.28 21.14
CA ASN A 438 -11.72 -13.12 20.25
C ASN A 438 -11.22 -13.40 18.82
N SER A 439 -11.30 -14.64 18.35
CA SER A 439 -10.99 -15.02 16.97
C SER A 439 -12.09 -14.54 16.00
N PRO A 440 -11.79 -13.57 15.11
CA PRO A 440 -12.78 -13.09 14.14
C PRO A 440 -13.11 -14.15 13.08
N LYS A 441 -12.15 -15.01 12.73
CA LYS A 441 -12.36 -16.14 11.80
C LYS A 441 -13.42 -17.10 12.35
N ASP A 442 -13.30 -17.48 13.61
CA ASP A 442 -14.25 -18.40 14.25
C ASP A 442 -15.65 -17.78 14.39
N LEU A 443 -15.74 -16.47 14.65
CA LEU A 443 -17.02 -15.75 14.68
C LEU A 443 -17.69 -15.75 13.30
N ILE A 444 -16.95 -15.42 12.23
CA ILE A 444 -17.43 -15.49 10.84
C ILE A 444 -17.89 -16.90 10.50
N ASP A 445 -17.07 -17.90 10.82
CA ASP A 445 -17.39 -19.30 10.56
C ASP A 445 -18.68 -19.74 11.27
N LEU A 446 -18.90 -19.30 12.51
CA LEU A 446 -20.11 -19.63 13.27
C LEU A 446 -21.37 -19.06 12.62
N VAL A 447 -21.35 -17.77 12.26
CA VAL A 447 -22.49 -17.11 11.59
C VAL A 447 -22.74 -17.73 10.22
N ARG A 448 -21.67 -17.96 9.44
CA ARG A 448 -21.73 -18.60 8.12
C ARG A 448 -22.36 -20.00 8.18
N ARG A 449 -21.90 -20.84 9.12
CA ARG A 449 -22.40 -22.22 9.30
C ARG A 449 -23.89 -22.24 9.57
N ARG A 450 -24.36 -21.33 10.43
CA ARG A 450 -25.78 -21.22 10.76
C ARG A 450 -26.61 -20.79 9.55
N ALA A 451 -26.09 -19.90 8.71
CA ALA A 451 -26.73 -19.48 7.47
C ALA A 451 -26.53 -20.44 6.29
N LYS A 452 -25.79 -21.55 6.48
CA LYS A 452 -25.46 -22.53 5.43
C LYS A 452 -24.83 -21.89 4.18
N THR A 453 -24.05 -20.83 4.38
CA THR A 453 -23.40 -20.08 3.29
C THR A 453 -22.01 -20.66 3.00
N PRO A 454 -21.56 -20.81 1.73
CA PRO A 454 -20.20 -21.24 1.41
C PRO A 454 -19.12 -20.24 1.88
N SER A 455 -17.92 -20.73 2.17
CA SER A 455 -16.79 -19.93 2.68
C SER A 455 -16.36 -18.78 1.76
N GLU A 456 -16.39 -18.99 0.45
CA GLU A 456 -15.91 -18.05 -0.57
C GLU A 456 -16.90 -16.90 -0.87
N LYS A 457 -18.07 -16.85 -0.22
CA LYS A 457 -19.18 -15.96 -0.58
C LYS A 457 -19.83 -15.23 0.61
N VAL A 458 -19.13 -15.10 1.74
CA VAL A 458 -19.71 -14.37 2.88
C VAL A 458 -19.74 -12.88 2.56
N ASP A 459 -20.94 -12.36 2.31
CA ASP A 459 -21.18 -10.92 2.19
C ASP A 459 -20.98 -10.27 3.56
N MET A 460 -20.03 -9.33 3.64
CA MET A 460 -19.67 -8.68 4.90
C MET A 460 -20.77 -7.73 5.41
N ASN A 461 -21.57 -7.13 4.53
CA ASN A 461 -22.72 -6.31 4.93
C ASN A 461 -23.75 -7.19 5.66
N TRP A 462 -24.08 -8.32 5.06
CA TRP A 462 -24.99 -9.27 5.70
C TRP A 462 -24.40 -9.82 7.00
N PHE A 463 -23.10 -10.18 7.02
CA PHE A 463 -22.46 -10.74 8.21
C PHE A 463 -22.52 -9.78 9.41
N VAL A 464 -22.22 -8.48 9.23
CA VAL A 464 -22.22 -7.53 10.36
C VAL A 464 -23.61 -7.37 10.97
N GLU A 465 -24.68 -7.45 10.16
CA GLU A 465 -26.07 -7.44 10.63
C GLU A 465 -26.41 -8.68 11.50
N GLN A 466 -25.68 -9.77 11.32
CA GLN A 466 -25.89 -11.03 12.06
C GLN A 466 -25.01 -11.17 13.30
N ILE A 467 -24.11 -10.22 13.59
CA ILE A 467 -23.23 -10.29 14.78
C ILE A 467 -24.11 -10.25 16.03
N PRO A 468 -24.14 -11.33 16.83
CA PRO A 468 -24.97 -11.37 18.02
C PRO A 468 -24.30 -10.64 19.19
N GLU A 469 -25.11 -10.06 20.08
CA GLU A 469 -24.65 -9.74 21.44
C GLU A 469 -24.49 -11.03 22.24
N ILE A 470 -23.32 -11.21 22.85
CA ILE A 470 -22.98 -12.42 23.61
C ILE A 470 -22.37 -12.04 24.95
N GLU A 471 -22.83 -12.69 26.01
CA GLU A 471 -22.21 -12.66 27.33
C GLU A 471 -22.13 -14.08 27.89
N LEU A 472 -20.91 -14.58 28.02
CA LEU A 472 -20.58 -15.92 28.48
C LEU A 472 -19.62 -15.85 29.66
N SER A 473 -19.76 -16.77 30.60
CA SER A 473 -18.80 -16.96 31.68
C SER A 473 -18.64 -18.45 32.01
N GLY A 474 -17.64 -18.80 32.79
CA GLY A 474 -17.41 -20.21 33.14
C GLY A 474 -16.16 -20.43 33.97
N VAL A 475 -15.84 -21.71 34.14
CA VAL A 475 -14.61 -22.19 34.77
C VAL A 475 -13.93 -23.15 33.80
N PHE A 476 -12.70 -22.80 33.42
CA PHE A 476 -11.84 -23.59 32.55
C PHE A 476 -10.54 -23.93 33.27
N SER A 477 -10.30 -25.21 33.52
CA SER A 477 -9.13 -25.73 34.24
C SER A 477 -8.86 -24.98 35.55
N GLY A 478 -9.89 -24.83 36.39
CA GLY A 478 -9.85 -24.08 37.65
C GLY A 478 -9.84 -22.54 37.54
N ASN A 479 -9.69 -21.96 36.35
CA ASN A 479 -9.65 -20.51 36.16
C ASN A 479 -11.00 -19.97 35.69
N ASN A 480 -11.39 -18.82 36.21
CA ASN A 480 -12.57 -18.12 35.71
C ASN A 480 -12.32 -17.59 34.30
N ILE A 481 -13.28 -17.83 33.42
CA ILE A 481 -13.31 -17.29 32.07
C ILE A 481 -14.58 -16.44 31.90
N SER A 482 -14.46 -15.28 31.26
CA SER A 482 -15.63 -14.58 30.73
C SER A 482 -15.33 -13.92 29.38
N LEU A 483 -16.37 -13.79 28.58
CA LEU A 483 -16.33 -13.15 27.27
C LEU A 483 -17.62 -12.37 27.07
N ARG A 484 -17.47 -11.10 26.71
CA ARG A 484 -18.54 -10.25 26.22
C ARG A 484 -18.22 -9.83 24.79
N LEU A 485 -19.16 -10.05 23.88
CA LEU A 485 -19.11 -9.59 22.51
C LEU A 485 -20.25 -8.59 22.28
N LYS A 486 -19.90 -7.39 21.83
CA LYS A 486 -20.85 -6.36 21.39
C LYS A 486 -20.45 -5.84 20.02
N SER A 487 -21.42 -5.35 19.27
CA SER A 487 -21.18 -4.65 18.01
C SER A 487 -21.38 -3.15 18.21
N GLU A 488 -20.49 -2.33 17.67
CA GLU A 488 -20.55 -0.87 17.76
C GLU A 488 -19.91 -0.20 16.55
N SER A 489 -20.28 1.07 16.33
CA SER A 489 -19.60 1.94 15.36
C SER A 489 -18.34 2.52 16.01
N ALA A 490 -17.23 2.52 15.28
CA ALA A 490 -15.93 3.02 15.72
C ALA A 490 -15.41 4.08 14.75
N GLU A 491 -14.65 5.04 15.27
CA GLU A 491 -13.84 5.93 14.43
C GLU A 491 -12.61 5.15 13.95
N VAL A 492 -12.46 5.00 12.64
CA VAL A 492 -11.35 4.27 12.00
C VAL A 492 -10.58 5.20 11.08
N ASP A 493 -9.26 5.05 11.00
CA ASP A 493 -8.38 5.89 10.18
C ASP A 493 -8.75 5.90 8.68
N ASP A 494 -9.41 4.83 8.21
CA ASP A 494 -9.93 4.67 6.85
C ASP A 494 -11.43 4.38 6.91
N GLU A 495 -12.24 5.44 6.79
CA GLU A 495 -13.70 5.35 6.77
C GLU A 495 -14.24 4.71 5.47
N THR A 496 -13.39 4.54 4.45
CA THR A 496 -13.81 4.00 3.16
C THR A 496 -14.22 2.54 3.32
N PHE A 497 -15.46 2.21 2.93
CA PHE A 497 -16.02 0.86 3.03
C PHE A 497 -16.13 0.30 4.45
N TYR A 498 -15.97 1.11 5.49
CA TYR A 498 -16.19 0.68 6.88
C TYR A 498 -17.65 0.32 7.11
N LEU A 499 -17.89 -0.79 7.81
CA LEU A 499 -19.24 -1.26 8.14
C LEU A 499 -19.52 -1.13 9.63
N GLN A 500 -18.85 -1.94 10.45
CA GLN A 500 -19.09 -2.03 11.88
C GLN A 500 -17.89 -2.67 12.57
N SER A 501 -17.83 -2.56 13.90
CA SER A 501 -16.82 -3.21 14.71
C SER A 501 -17.42 -4.18 15.72
N ALA A 502 -16.77 -5.32 15.91
CA ALA A 502 -17.02 -6.24 17.00
C ALA A 502 -16.00 -6.00 18.11
N VAL A 503 -16.46 -5.71 19.32
CA VAL A 503 -15.62 -5.56 20.51
C VAL A 503 -15.77 -6.80 21.37
N PHE A 504 -14.64 -7.41 21.69
CA PHE A 504 -14.52 -8.54 22.58
C PHE A 504 -13.86 -8.07 23.87
N ASP A 505 -14.57 -8.17 24.98
CA ASP A 505 -14.02 -8.03 26.33
C ASP A 505 -13.84 -9.43 26.90
N VAL A 506 -12.61 -9.83 27.18
CA VAL A 506 -12.25 -11.19 27.62
C VAL A 506 -11.52 -11.13 28.96
N CYS A 507 -11.88 -12.05 29.85
CA CYS A 507 -11.18 -12.28 31.11
C CYS A 507 -10.75 -13.75 31.19
N TYR A 508 -9.46 -13.99 31.35
CA TYR A 508 -8.90 -15.29 31.71
C TYR A 508 -7.57 -15.08 32.44
N GLY A 509 -7.61 -15.04 33.77
CA GLY A 509 -6.49 -14.62 34.62
C GLY A 509 -6.21 -13.10 34.55
N GLU A 510 -6.12 -12.55 33.34
CA GLU A 510 -6.04 -11.12 33.04
C GLU A 510 -7.26 -10.70 32.21
N GLU A 511 -7.60 -9.41 32.28
CA GLU A 511 -8.65 -8.79 31.46
C GLU A 511 -8.00 -8.08 30.26
N TRP A 512 -8.56 -8.29 29.07
CA TRP A 512 -8.18 -7.55 27.88
C TRP A 512 -9.37 -7.34 26.96
N SER A 513 -9.26 -6.33 26.10
CA SER A 513 -10.20 -6.10 25.03
C SER A 513 -9.51 -6.14 23.67
N SER A 514 -10.28 -6.49 22.65
CA SER A 514 -9.87 -6.40 21.25
C SER A 514 -11.05 -5.98 20.41
N GLN A 515 -10.76 -5.25 19.34
CA GLN A 515 -11.77 -4.73 18.43
C GLN A 515 -11.47 -5.19 17.00
N THR A 516 -12.42 -5.87 16.37
CA THR A 516 -12.34 -6.23 14.96
C THR A 516 -13.22 -5.31 14.13
N HIS A 517 -12.64 -4.55 13.23
CA HIS A 517 -13.31 -3.71 12.24
C HIS A 517 -13.58 -4.51 10.97
N PHE A 518 -14.84 -4.50 10.53
CA PHE A 518 -15.29 -5.13 9.29
C PHE A 518 -15.52 -4.08 8.21
N PHE A 519 -15.19 -4.44 6.97
CA PHE A 519 -15.28 -3.57 5.81
C PHE A 519 -15.99 -4.30 4.67
N GLU A 520 -16.65 -3.57 3.78
CA GLU A 520 -17.34 -4.13 2.61
C GLU A 520 -16.34 -4.78 1.63
N LYS A 521 -15.20 -4.12 1.44
CA LYS A 521 -14.24 -4.46 0.39
C LYS A 521 -12.85 -4.85 0.90
N TYR A 522 -12.59 -4.68 2.20
CA TYR A 522 -11.31 -5.03 2.83
C TYR A 522 -11.47 -6.22 3.78
N PRO A 523 -10.42 -7.04 3.98
CA PRO A 523 -10.41 -8.03 5.03
C PRO A 523 -10.60 -7.38 6.41
N PRO A 524 -11.20 -8.11 7.38
CA PRO A 524 -11.36 -7.60 8.74
C PRO A 524 -10.00 -7.23 9.36
N ARG A 525 -9.94 -6.09 10.03
CA ARG A 525 -8.74 -5.63 10.76
C ARG A 525 -9.00 -5.71 12.25
N THR A 526 -8.08 -6.29 13.01
CA THR A 526 -8.25 -6.40 14.47
C THR A 526 -7.20 -5.60 15.20
N GLU A 527 -7.65 -4.75 16.11
CA GLU A 527 -6.86 -4.05 17.10
C GLU A 527 -6.86 -4.85 18.41
N GLY A 528 -5.67 -4.99 19.00
CA GLY A 528 -5.45 -5.81 20.18
C GLY A 528 -5.00 -7.24 19.85
N LYS A 529 -4.77 -8.01 20.91
CA LYS A 529 -4.20 -9.36 20.82
C LYS A 529 -5.29 -10.38 20.49
N ILE A 530 -5.16 -11.12 19.39
CA ILE A 530 -6.03 -12.27 19.09
C ILE A 530 -5.47 -13.52 19.77
N VAL A 531 -6.32 -14.22 20.51
CA VAL A 531 -5.94 -15.39 21.31
C VAL A 531 -7.05 -16.42 21.28
N SER A 532 -6.70 -17.69 21.27
CA SER A 532 -7.66 -18.79 21.48
C SER A 532 -7.36 -19.46 22.81
N LEU A 533 -8.39 -19.97 23.48
CA LEU A 533 -8.22 -20.66 24.76
C LEU A 533 -7.54 -22.02 24.58
N CYS A 534 -8.10 -22.84 23.67
CA CYS A 534 -7.63 -24.19 23.37
C CYS A 534 -7.98 -24.59 21.93
N PRO A 535 -7.33 -25.65 21.39
CA PRO A 535 -7.73 -26.24 20.12
C PRO A 535 -9.21 -26.63 20.16
N SER A 536 -9.98 -26.22 19.16
CA SER A 536 -11.39 -26.59 19.07
C SER A 536 -11.86 -26.80 17.65
N VAL A 537 -12.65 -27.83 17.44
CA VAL A 537 -13.23 -28.18 16.13
C VAL A 537 -14.73 -28.38 16.28
N PHE A 538 -15.49 -27.90 15.30
CA PHE A 538 -16.94 -28.01 15.27
C PHE A 538 -17.35 -28.79 14.01
N SER A 539 -18.13 -29.85 14.18
CA SER A 539 -18.85 -30.58 13.12
C SER A 539 -20.35 -30.37 13.22
N SER A 540 -21.01 -30.07 12.10
CA SER A 540 -22.48 -30.03 11.99
C SER A 540 -22.89 -30.62 10.64
N PRO A 541 -23.99 -31.40 10.56
CA PRO A 541 -24.48 -31.95 9.29
C PRO A 541 -24.85 -30.89 8.26
N PHE A 542 -25.21 -29.68 8.69
CA PHE A 542 -25.78 -28.66 7.82
C PHE A 542 -24.76 -27.68 7.25
N SER A 543 -23.54 -27.70 7.78
CA SER A 543 -22.39 -27.02 7.21
C SER A 543 -21.54 -28.06 6.51
N GLY A 544 -21.48 -28.04 5.18
CA GLY A 544 -20.52 -28.89 4.46
C GLY A 544 -19.13 -28.76 5.07
N PHE A 545 -18.38 -29.86 5.12
CA PHE A 545 -17.04 -29.81 5.68
C PHE A 545 -16.15 -28.90 4.84
N ASP A 546 -15.50 -27.94 5.50
CA ASP A 546 -14.52 -27.06 4.90
C ASP A 546 -13.32 -27.90 4.41
N PRO A 547 -13.00 -27.91 3.10
CA PRO A 547 -11.88 -28.69 2.56
C PRO A 547 -10.54 -28.35 3.23
N GLU A 548 -10.32 -27.09 3.61
CA GLU A 548 -9.09 -26.66 4.27
C GLU A 548 -8.98 -27.23 5.69
N LEU A 549 -10.11 -27.23 6.42
CA LEU A 549 -10.19 -27.85 7.74
C LEU A 549 -9.94 -29.36 7.65
N LEU A 550 -10.57 -30.05 6.70
CA LEU A 550 -10.39 -31.49 6.53
C LEU A 550 -8.95 -31.87 6.14
N ALA A 551 -8.30 -31.07 5.29
CA ALA A 551 -6.89 -31.29 4.94
C ALA A 551 -5.99 -31.14 6.18
N THR A 552 -6.28 -30.15 7.04
CA THR A 552 -5.58 -29.94 8.31
C THR A 552 -5.81 -31.10 9.27
N CYS A 553 -7.05 -31.54 9.43
CA CYS A 553 -7.41 -32.69 10.26
C CYS A 553 -6.79 -34.01 9.76
N HIS A 554 -6.78 -34.22 8.44
CA HIS A 554 -6.11 -35.38 7.83
C HIS A 554 -4.61 -35.38 8.12
N SER A 555 -3.95 -34.22 7.98
CA SER A 555 -2.53 -34.07 8.26
C SER A 555 -2.20 -34.34 9.73
N ALA A 556 -3.02 -33.84 10.65
CA ALA A 556 -2.91 -34.14 12.08
C ALA A 556 -3.11 -35.63 12.37
N SER A 557 -4.12 -36.25 11.76
CA SER A 557 -4.42 -37.67 11.93
C SER A 557 -3.32 -38.60 11.38
N LEU A 558 -2.60 -38.18 10.34
CA LEU A 558 -1.42 -38.90 9.84
C LEU A 558 -0.25 -38.81 10.82
N LYS A 559 0.02 -37.60 11.34
CA LYS A 559 1.13 -37.34 12.28
C LYS A 559 0.94 -38.10 13.60
N GLU A 560 -0.28 -38.17 14.10
CA GLU A 560 -0.60 -38.76 15.40
C GLU A 560 -1.05 -40.24 15.31
N GLY A 561 -1.10 -40.81 14.10
CA GLY A 561 -1.35 -42.24 13.88
C GLY A 561 -2.80 -42.72 14.08
N SER A 562 -3.77 -41.83 14.28
CA SER A 562 -5.19 -42.23 14.45
C SER A 562 -5.90 -42.62 13.17
N LYS A 563 -5.30 -42.34 12.01
CA LYS A 563 -5.90 -42.66 10.71
C LYS A 563 -6.22 -44.15 10.60
N GLN A 564 -5.32 -45.01 11.08
CA GLN A 564 -5.52 -46.46 11.02
C GLN A 564 -6.77 -46.88 11.80
N THR A 565 -6.99 -46.33 13.00
CA THR A 565 -8.19 -46.60 13.81
C THR A 565 -9.48 -46.28 13.04
N ILE A 566 -9.49 -45.16 12.30
CA ILE A 566 -10.65 -44.72 11.49
C ILE A 566 -10.85 -45.65 10.31
N ILE A 567 -9.77 -46.02 9.60
CA ILE A 567 -9.85 -46.94 8.46
C ILE A 567 -10.28 -48.33 8.90
N ASP A 568 -9.75 -48.85 10.01
CA ASP A 568 -10.15 -50.15 10.57
C ASP A 568 -11.63 -50.15 10.95
N PHE A 569 -12.13 -49.04 11.50
CA PHE A 569 -13.55 -48.86 11.78
C PHE A 569 -14.40 -48.92 10.52
N ILE A 570 -14.01 -48.17 9.48
CA ILE A 570 -14.72 -48.13 8.19
C ILE A 570 -14.72 -49.52 7.55
N LYS A 571 -13.56 -50.17 7.54
CA LYS A 571 -13.38 -51.52 6.98
C LYS A 571 -14.25 -52.56 7.67
N LYS A 572 -14.36 -52.50 9.00
CA LYS A 572 -15.15 -53.45 9.79
C LYS A 572 -16.66 -53.24 9.66
N ASN A 573 -17.11 -51.99 9.58
CA ASN A 573 -18.52 -51.63 9.80
C ASN A 573 -19.27 -51.15 8.54
N PHE A 574 -18.55 -50.73 7.49
CA PHE A 574 -19.17 -50.24 6.25
C PHE A 574 -18.78 -51.07 5.04
N ASP A 575 -17.47 -51.22 4.77
CA ASP A 575 -16.99 -51.87 3.55
C ASP A 575 -15.61 -52.51 3.76
N TYR A 576 -15.58 -53.86 3.76
CA TYR A 576 -14.35 -54.65 3.96
C TYR A 576 -13.27 -54.42 2.90
N GLY A 577 -13.65 -53.92 1.72
CA GLY A 577 -12.71 -53.67 0.63
C GLY A 577 -11.95 -52.35 0.75
N VAL A 578 -12.34 -51.47 1.67
CA VAL A 578 -11.61 -50.23 1.97
C VAL A 578 -10.28 -50.55 2.63
N VAL A 579 -9.18 -50.20 1.95
CA VAL A 579 -7.81 -50.39 2.42
C VAL A 579 -7.26 -49.11 3.05
N ASN A 580 -7.52 -47.96 2.43
CA ASN A 580 -7.06 -46.65 2.89
C ASN A 580 -7.91 -45.52 2.29
N ILE A 581 -7.82 -44.32 2.83
CA ILE A 581 -8.41 -43.10 2.25
C ILE A 581 -7.33 -42.02 2.19
N GLU A 582 -6.99 -41.52 1.01
CA GLU A 582 -5.87 -40.62 0.78
C GLU A 582 -6.33 -39.28 0.21
N LEU A 583 -5.70 -38.19 0.67
CA LEU A 583 -5.93 -36.86 0.14
C LEU A 583 -5.10 -36.67 -1.14
N ASP A 584 -5.75 -36.42 -2.28
CA ASP A 584 -5.09 -36.19 -3.56
C ASP A 584 -4.54 -34.75 -3.67
N LYS A 585 -3.78 -34.51 -4.74
CA LYS A 585 -3.20 -33.18 -5.05
C LYS A 585 -4.23 -32.07 -5.32
N TYR A 586 -5.50 -32.43 -5.48
CA TYR A 586 -6.61 -31.51 -5.71
C TYR A 586 -7.43 -31.27 -4.43
N GLY A 587 -6.99 -31.78 -3.28
CA GLY A 587 -7.70 -31.64 -2.01
C GLY A 587 -8.92 -32.54 -1.86
N ARG A 588 -9.02 -33.61 -2.67
CA ARG A 588 -10.13 -34.58 -2.61
C ARG A 588 -9.68 -35.86 -1.95
N PHE A 589 -10.56 -36.47 -1.18
CA PHE A 589 -10.30 -37.78 -0.59
C PHE A 589 -10.61 -38.88 -1.61
N THR A 590 -9.65 -39.75 -1.86
CA THR A 590 -9.76 -40.92 -2.72
C THR A 590 -9.64 -42.19 -1.89
N VAL A 591 -10.46 -43.20 -2.18
CA VAL A 591 -10.49 -44.45 -1.42
C VAL A 591 -9.64 -45.48 -2.14
N VAL A 592 -8.59 -45.95 -1.47
CA VAL A 592 -7.83 -47.12 -1.92
C VAL A 592 -8.65 -48.34 -1.56
N HIS A 593 -9.11 -49.06 -2.58
CA HIS A 593 -9.96 -50.23 -2.44
C HIS A 593 -9.28 -51.45 -3.05
N ASP A 594 -9.47 -52.62 -2.46
CA ASP A 594 -8.86 -53.88 -2.92
C ASP A 594 -9.37 -54.37 -4.30
N ILE A 595 -10.61 -54.08 -4.68
CA ILE A 595 -11.28 -54.57 -5.89
C ILE A 595 -11.56 -53.44 -6.90
N ILE A 596 -11.73 -52.19 -6.46
CA ILE A 596 -12.14 -51.08 -7.34
C ILE A 596 -10.92 -50.30 -7.84
N SER A 597 -10.76 -50.22 -9.17
CA SER A 597 -9.72 -49.43 -9.84
C SER A 597 -10.28 -48.68 -11.06
N PRO A 598 -9.95 -47.39 -11.27
CA PRO A 598 -9.08 -46.56 -10.43
C PRO A 598 -9.73 -46.20 -9.08
N ASN A 599 -8.92 -45.76 -8.12
CA ASN A 599 -9.38 -45.38 -6.77
C ASN A 599 -10.54 -44.37 -6.85
N PRO A 600 -11.75 -44.74 -6.39
CA PRO A 600 -12.91 -43.85 -6.44
C PRO A 600 -12.77 -42.69 -5.46
N ASP A 601 -13.41 -41.57 -5.78
CA ASP A 601 -13.58 -40.45 -4.85
C ASP A 601 -14.44 -40.86 -3.64
N LEU A 602 -14.13 -40.37 -2.44
CA LEU A 602 -14.87 -40.64 -1.21
C LEU A 602 -16.36 -40.29 -1.35
N THR A 603 -16.69 -39.29 -2.15
CA THR A 603 -18.07 -38.89 -2.47
C THR A 603 -18.89 -39.98 -3.17
N LYS A 604 -18.24 -41.01 -3.72
CA LYS A 604 -18.91 -42.18 -4.33
C LYS A 604 -19.40 -43.21 -3.31
N PHE A 605 -18.98 -43.09 -2.04
CA PHE A 605 -19.44 -43.96 -0.94
C PHE A 605 -20.63 -43.32 -0.21
N GLY A 606 -21.38 -44.12 0.55
CA GLY A 606 -22.54 -43.62 1.30
C GLY A 606 -22.19 -42.54 2.33
N GLU A 607 -23.11 -41.61 2.58
CA GLU A 607 -22.90 -40.45 3.45
C GLU A 607 -22.47 -40.83 4.88
N GLY A 608 -22.96 -41.95 5.41
CA GLY A 608 -22.53 -42.47 6.71
C GLY A 608 -21.03 -42.76 6.79
N LEU A 609 -20.44 -43.36 5.75
CA LEU A 609 -19.00 -43.62 5.69
C LEU A 609 -18.22 -42.30 5.64
N GLN A 610 -18.65 -41.37 4.78
CA GLN A 610 -18.02 -40.05 4.65
C GLN A 610 -18.05 -39.29 5.99
N ARG A 611 -19.20 -39.32 6.68
CA ARG A 611 -19.38 -38.66 7.97
C ARG A 611 -18.50 -39.27 9.05
N VAL A 612 -18.43 -40.59 9.14
CA VAL A 612 -17.57 -41.28 10.12
C VAL A 612 -16.10 -40.98 9.87
N PHE A 613 -15.66 -41.02 8.61
CA PHE A 613 -14.29 -40.64 8.24
C PHE A 613 -13.98 -39.22 8.69
N ASN A 614 -14.81 -38.25 8.31
CA ASN A 614 -14.61 -36.84 8.63
C ASN A 614 -14.63 -36.60 10.14
N LEU A 615 -15.57 -37.20 10.89
CA LEU A 615 -15.63 -37.09 12.36
C LEU A 615 -14.37 -37.63 13.02
N GLY A 616 -13.86 -38.78 12.57
CA GLY A 616 -12.64 -39.38 13.11
C GLY A 616 -11.42 -38.46 12.98
N LEU A 617 -11.30 -37.75 11.86
CA LEU A 617 -10.19 -36.82 11.61
C LEU A 617 -10.16 -35.64 12.58
N LEU A 618 -11.31 -35.22 13.11
CA LEU A 618 -11.44 -34.04 13.97
C LEU A 618 -10.67 -34.16 15.28
N PHE A 619 -10.64 -35.37 15.88
CA PHE A 619 -10.05 -35.59 17.19
C PHE A 619 -8.54 -35.29 17.22
N ALA A 620 -7.82 -35.70 16.17
CA ALA A 620 -6.39 -35.44 16.08
C ALA A 620 -6.08 -33.93 15.99
N ALA A 621 -6.92 -33.16 15.29
CA ALA A 621 -6.75 -31.71 15.17
C ALA A 621 -7.08 -30.95 16.47
N ALA A 622 -7.94 -31.53 17.33
CA ALA A 622 -8.35 -30.94 18.59
C ALA A 622 -7.59 -31.49 19.81
N LYS A 623 -6.47 -32.18 19.60
CA LYS A 623 -5.65 -32.77 20.67
C LYS A 623 -5.40 -31.78 21.81
N GLY A 624 -5.73 -32.17 23.04
CA GLY A 624 -5.64 -31.28 24.21
C GLY A 624 -6.67 -30.13 24.16
N GLY A 625 -7.88 -30.40 23.72
CA GLY A 625 -8.87 -29.36 23.42
C GLY A 625 -10.29 -29.89 23.38
N VAL A 626 -11.12 -29.29 22.52
CA VAL A 626 -12.57 -29.53 22.49
C VAL A 626 -13.06 -29.97 21.12
N VAL A 627 -13.82 -31.06 21.06
CA VAL A 627 -14.56 -31.50 19.87
C VAL A 627 -16.04 -31.26 20.07
N ILE A 628 -16.65 -30.55 19.13
CA ILE A 628 -18.06 -30.15 19.15
C ILE A 628 -18.76 -30.85 17.99
N ILE A 629 -19.80 -31.64 18.27
CA ILE A 629 -20.52 -32.42 17.26
C ILE A 629 -22.01 -32.16 17.38
N ASP A 630 -22.58 -31.44 16.42
CA ASP A 630 -24.02 -31.25 16.33
C ASP A 630 -24.67 -32.42 15.59
N GLU A 631 -25.77 -32.94 16.14
CA GLU A 631 -26.57 -34.05 15.59
C GLU A 631 -25.72 -35.26 15.18
N LEU A 632 -25.02 -35.88 16.13
CA LEU A 632 -24.08 -36.96 15.84
C LEU A 632 -24.66 -38.04 14.90
N GLU A 633 -25.91 -38.43 15.14
CA GLU A 633 -26.61 -39.51 14.44
C GLU A 633 -26.94 -39.25 12.97
N ASN A 634 -26.90 -37.99 12.49
CA ASN A 634 -27.41 -37.68 11.16
C ASN A 634 -26.68 -38.47 10.07
N ALA A 635 -27.42 -39.07 9.13
CA ALA A 635 -26.89 -39.94 8.07
C ALA A 635 -26.14 -41.22 8.55
N ILE A 636 -26.24 -41.60 9.82
CA ILE A 636 -25.65 -42.82 10.37
C ILE A 636 -26.76 -43.80 10.77
N HIS A 637 -26.68 -45.02 10.25
CA HIS A 637 -27.66 -46.06 10.59
C HIS A 637 -27.55 -46.47 12.06
N ALA A 638 -28.69 -46.70 12.73
CA ALA A 638 -28.74 -46.98 14.17
C ALA A 638 -27.87 -48.17 14.61
N SER A 639 -27.70 -49.19 13.74
CA SER A 639 -26.85 -50.36 14.02
C SER A 639 -25.36 -50.02 14.18
N ILE A 640 -24.90 -48.90 13.62
CA ILE A 640 -23.49 -48.48 13.65
C ILE A 640 -23.19 -47.60 14.86
N LEU A 641 -24.22 -46.95 15.44
CA LEU A 641 -24.06 -46.02 16.57
C LEU A 641 -23.28 -46.62 17.76
N PRO A 642 -23.51 -47.87 18.21
CA PRO A 642 -22.75 -48.42 19.34
C PRO A 642 -21.24 -48.53 19.09
N GLU A 643 -20.85 -48.90 17.87
CA GLU A 643 -19.43 -48.98 17.48
C GLU A 643 -18.86 -47.57 17.33
N LEU A 644 -19.61 -46.64 16.70
CA LEU A 644 -19.17 -45.25 16.52
C LEU A 644 -18.90 -44.55 17.85
N VAL A 645 -19.80 -44.75 18.81
CA VAL A 645 -19.70 -44.17 20.16
C VAL A 645 -18.49 -44.73 20.91
N ARG A 646 -18.13 -46.02 20.71
CA ARG A 646 -16.86 -46.58 21.19
C ARG A 646 -15.64 -45.91 20.55
N MET A 647 -15.65 -45.72 19.23
CA MET A 647 -14.57 -45.05 18.52
C MET A 647 -14.39 -43.61 19.03
N ILE A 648 -15.48 -42.87 19.23
CA ILE A 648 -15.47 -41.51 19.78
C ILE A 648 -14.84 -41.48 21.17
N HIS A 649 -15.23 -42.38 22.07
CA HIS A 649 -14.66 -42.45 23.42
C HIS A 649 -13.18 -42.83 23.40
N GLN A 650 -12.80 -43.81 22.56
CA GLN A 650 -11.39 -44.17 22.38
C GLN A 650 -10.56 -42.98 21.88
N LEU A 651 -11.04 -42.24 20.87
CA LEU A 651 -10.35 -41.07 20.33
C LEU A 651 -10.32 -39.91 21.33
N ALA A 652 -11.39 -39.70 22.10
CA ALA A 652 -11.44 -38.67 23.15
C ALA A 652 -10.36 -38.91 24.23
N ILE A 653 -10.20 -40.16 24.68
CA ILE A 653 -9.13 -40.56 25.61
C ILE A 653 -7.76 -40.41 24.94
N GLN A 654 -7.56 -40.97 23.75
CA GLN A 654 -6.28 -40.96 23.04
C GLN A 654 -5.73 -39.55 22.85
N PHE A 655 -6.60 -38.60 22.52
CA PHE A 655 -6.22 -37.22 22.19
C PHE A 655 -6.38 -36.23 23.35
N ASN A 656 -6.82 -36.70 24.52
CA ASN A 656 -7.16 -35.86 25.66
C ASN A 656 -8.11 -34.72 25.26
N VAL A 657 -9.27 -35.09 24.74
CA VAL A 657 -10.26 -34.15 24.19
C VAL A 657 -11.57 -34.22 24.98
N GLN A 658 -12.11 -33.06 25.32
CA GLN A 658 -13.45 -32.95 25.87
C GLN A 658 -14.46 -32.82 24.72
N VAL A 659 -15.46 -33.70 24.68
CA VAL A 659 -16.45 -33.79 23.62
C VAL A 659 -17.77 -33.18 24.09
N PHE A 660 -18.34 -32.30 23.27
CA PHE A 660 -19.68 -31.75 23.45
C PHE A 660 -20.51 -32.09 22.23
N LEU A 661 -21.63 -32.77 22.44
CA LEU A 661 -22.44 -33.28 21.35
C LEU A 661 -23.93 -33.10 21.60
N SER A 662 -24.69 -32.93 20.52
CA SER A 662 -26.15 -32.89 20.57
C SER A 662 -26.73 -34.12 19.85
N SER A 663 -27.91 -34.55 20.29
CA SER A 663 -28.66 -35.60 19.62
C SER A 663 -30.18 -35.42 19.76
N HIS A 664 -30.89 -35.83 18.72
CA HIS A 664 -32.34 -36.01 18.68
C HIS A 664 -32.74 -37.49 18.64
N SER A 665 -31.79 -38.43 18.60
CA SER A 665 -32.04 -39.87 18.50
C SER A 665 -31.94 -40.56 19.86
N LYS A 666 -33.01 -41.27 20.24
CA LYS A 666 -32.99 -42.14 21.42
C LYS A 666 -31.98 -43.28 21.23
N GLU A 667 -31.87 -43.82 20.02
CA GLU A 667 -30.90 -44.85 19.67
C GLU A 667 -29.45 -44.37 19.88
N CYS A 668 -29.16 -43.09 19.57
CA CYS A 668 -27.86 -42.48 19.82
C CYS A 668 -27.60 -42.31 21.33
N ILE A 669 -28.58 -41.78 22.06
CA ILE A 669 -28.50 -41.62 23.52
C ILE A 669 -28.30 -42.99 24.20
N ASP A 670 -29.09 -43.99 23.82
CA ASP A 670 -28.99 -45.35 24.33
C ASP A 670 -27.65 -46.00 23.96
N ALA A 671 -27.07 -45.69 22.79
CA ALA A 671 -25.74 -46.18 22.41
C ALA A 671 -24.63 -45.67 23.34
N PHE A 672 -24.72 -44.43 23.83
CA PHE A 672 -23.82 -43.91 24.87
C PHE A 672 -24.07 -44.58 26.22
N ILE A 673 -25.33 -44.67 26.63
CA ILE A 673 -25.70 -45.15 27.97
C ILE A 673 -25.42 -46.64 28.15
N ASN A 674 -25.66 -47.46 27.12
CA ASN A 674 -25.48 -48.90 27.18
C ASN A 674 -24.01 -49.34 27.17
N ASN A 675 -23.09 -48.42 26.91
CA ASN A 675 -21.67 -48.72 26.93
C ASN A 675 -21.06 -48.48 28.32
N LYS A 676 -20.97 -49.54 29.11
CA LYS A 676 -20.52 -49.47 30.51
C LYS A 676 -19.14 -48.84 30.73
N GLN A 677 -18.25 -48.87 29.73
CA GLN A 677 -16.90 -48.32 29.84
C GLN A 677 -16.88 -46.78 29.83
N MET A 678 -17.91 -46.13 29.26
CA MET A 678 -17.99 -44.66 29.16
C MET A 678 -18.96 -44.02 30.14
N VAL A 679 -19.77 -44.81 30.85
CA VAL A 679 -20.78 -44.31 31.79
C VAL A 679 -20.18 -43.37 32.84
N GLY A 680 -18.95 -43.62 33.28
CA GLY A 680 -18.23 -42.74 34.21
C GLY A 680 -17.74 -41.42 33.58
N ASP A 681 -17.51 -41.42 32.26
CA ASP A 681 -16.99 -40.27 31.49
C ASP A 681 -18.10 -39.48 30.79
N LEU A 682 -19.36 -39.84 31.03
CA LEU A 682 -20.53 -39.26 30.38
C LEU A 682 -21.30 -38.33 31.31
N SER A 683 -21.58 -37.13 30.82
CA SER A 683 -22.53 -36.18 31.40
C SER A 683 -23.63 -35.90 30.40
N THR A 684 -24.89 -35.86 30.86
CA THR A 684 -26.05 -35.65 29.98
C THR A 684 -26.91 -34.51 30.49
N PHE A 685 -27.44 -33.71 29.57
CA PHE A 685 -28.22 -32.52 29.87
C PHE A 685 -29.52 -32.54 29.07
N ALA A 686 -30.64 -32.54 29.79
CA ALA A 686 -31.97 -32.37 29.20
C ALA A 686 -32.33 -30.88 29.18
N LEU A 687 -32.57 -30.32 28.00
CA LEU A 687 -33.05 -28.94 27.86
C LEU A 687 -34.58 -28.92 27.90
N VAL A 688 -35.12 -28.27 28.92
CA VAL A 688 -36.56 -28.21 29.19
C VAL A 688 -36.98 -26.75 29.24
N GLU A 689 -38.13 -26.43 28.66
CA GLU A 689 -38.71 -25.10 28.73
C GLU A 689 -39.73 -25.03 29.87
N LYS A 690 -39.50 -24.14 30.84
CA LYS A 690 -40.42 -23.84 31.94
C LYS A 690 -40.69 -22.34 31.98
N ASP A 691 -41.97 -21.96 31.96
CA ASP A 691 -42.40 -20.55 31.99
C ASP A 691 -41.71 -19.65 30.93
N GLY A 692 -41.42 -20.22 29.75
CA GLY A 692 -40.74 -19.53 28.65
C GLY A 692 -39.22 -19.40 28.81
N VAL A 693 -38.65 -19.93 29.90
CA VAL A 693 -37.21 -19.97 30.18
C VAL A 693 -36.68 -21.38 29.93
N ILE A 694 -35.51 -21.47 29.28
CA ILE A 694 -34.83 -22.75 29.09
C ILE A 694 -34.01 -23.08 30.32
N GLU A 695 -34.25 -24.25 30.91
CA GLU A 695 -33.46 -24.83 31.98
C GLU A 695 -32.74 -26.08 31.48
N ALA A 696 -31.57 -26.38 32.06
CA ALA A 696 -30.86 -27.63 31.81
C ALA A 696 -30.92 -28.53 33.05
N VAL A 697 -31.45 -29.74 32.88
CA VAL A 697 -31.44 -30.76 33.92
C VAL A 697 -30.29 -31.72 33.67
N HIS A 698 -29.34 -31.76 34.59
CA HIS A 698 -28.16 -32.62 34.51
C HIS A 698 -28.44 -34.03 35.06
N PHE A 699 -27.96 -35.04 34.35
CA PHE A 699 -27.86 -36.42 34.81
C PHE A 699 -26.47 -36.97 34.51
N SER A 700 -25.81 -37.54 35.53
CA SER A 700 -24.57 -38.30 35.32
C SER A 700 -24.85 -39.55 34.49
N GLY A 701 -23.85 -40.07 33.79
CA GLY A 701 -23.98 -41.29 33.01
C GLY A 701 -24.51 -42.46 33.86
N GLU A 702 -24.03 -42.64 35.09
CA GLU A 702 -24.54 -43.70 35.99
C GLU A 702 -26.01 -43.55 36.32
N LYS A 703 -26.47 -42.32 36.58
CA LYS A 703 -27.88 -42.05 36.86
C LYS A 703 -28.73 -42.32 35.62
N MET A 704 -28.25 -41.92 34.44
CA MET A 704 -28.93 -42.18 33.18
C MET A 704 -29.02 -43.67 32.87
N ALA A 705 -27.94 -44.44 33.05
CA ALA A 705 -27.94 -45.88 32.86
C ALA A 705 -28.99 -46.57 33.73
N ARG A 706 -29.10 -46.18 34.99
CA ARG A 706 -30.15 -46.68 35.89
C ARG A 706 -31.56 -46.29 35.43
N LEU A 707 -31.76 -45.06 34.98
CA LEU A 707 -33.07 -44.59 34.51
C LEU A 707 -33.52 -45.31 33.23
N VAL A 708 -32.61 -45.52 32.27
CA VAL A 708 -32.90 -46.27 31.05
C VAL A 708 -33.18 -47.74 31.36
N GLU A 709 -32.39 -48.37 32.24
CA GLU A 709 -32.59 -49.77 32.63
C GLU A 709 -33.92 -50.00 33.38
N LEU A 710 -34.33 -49.06 34.24
CA LEU A 710 -35.52 -49.21 35.07
C LEU A 710 -36.84 -48.86 34.36
N ILE A 711 -36.84 -47.79 33.54
CA ILE A 711 -38.09 -47.21 32.99
C ILE A 711 -37.98 -46.80 31.52
N ASP A 712 -36.92 -47.21 30.80
CA ASP A 712 -36.64 -46.80 29.42
C ASP A 712 -36.70 -45.26 29.22
N PHE A 713 -36.14 -44.53 30.20
CA PHE A 713 -36.25 -43.07 30.26
C PHE A 713 -35.73 -42.37 29.00
N ASP A 714 -36.54 -41.51 28.41
CA ASP A 714 -36.18 -40.68 27.26
C ASP A 714 -35.89 -39.23 27.68
N ILE A 715 -34.61 -38.87 27.66
CA ILE A 715 -34.11 -37.54 28.05
C ILE A 715 -34.46 -36.43 27.04
N ARG A 716 -34.93 -36.75 25.83
CA ARG A 716 -35.26 -35.75 24.81
C ARG A 716 -36.51 -34.91 25.15
N GLY A 717 -37.34 -35.39 26.07
CA GLY A 717 -38.51 -34.68 26.57
C GLY A 717 -39.79 -34.96 25.79
N GLY A 718 -40.65 -35.78 26.38
CA GLY A 718 -42.06 -35.44 26.56
C GLY A 718 -42.23 -34.95 28.00
N LYS A 719 -43.14 -33.99 28.25
CA LYS A 719 -43.40 -33.31 29.55
C LYS A 719 -42.85 -34.08 30.77
N ILE A 720 -41.78 -33.55 31.37
CA ILE A 720 -41.35 -33.95 32.71
C ILE A 720 -42.15 -33.05 33.65
N ASP A 721 -43.37 -33.48 34.00
CA ASP A 721 -44.17 -32.89 35.08
C ASP A 721 -43.55 -33.22 36.45
#